data_AF-A0A3C1V8V0-F1
#
_entry.id   AF-A0A3C1V8V0-F1
#
_cell.length_a   1.000
_cell.length_b   1.000
_cell.length_c   1.000
_cell.angle_alpha   90.00
_cell.angle_beta   90.00
_cell.angle_gamma   90.00
#
_symmetry.space_group_name_H-M   'P 1'
#
loop_
_entity.id
_entity.type
_entity.pdbx_description
1 polymer ?
#
loop_
_entity_poly.entity_id
_entity_poly.type
_entity_poly.pdbx_seq_one_letter_code
_entity_poly.pdbx_strand_id
1 'polypeptide(L)'
;MKPHAILRSVGLTAAFALSVLAPKAHATDGTWTNQVSGSWSAANNWLNGAIAGGSGSTAYFNTIDVPTNGGGITVTVDYSDGVNFFAVTNANLFFGDTVTTNGVANWTLTEGGAGITLDSTTTSNSIIDVNLAQGASNNLVTGWGTLTMSAGLHGTNTLVKSGPSPLILTLANDYTGGTIISNGMIELGNGLNGSALNQGPIIFNGGALRMSRAAIPGSKPGSSTSDTGYPYAIVVPDGQSGTLYLTPYALPTLSGTVSGGGTLNMVVDYVRDELRNDWSGFTGNLVVSASIRGNSDFRIGSGFNPNSFATTHLIFTNDPFASSTVFMYNCGLNAPANNLPIGELSATVPGIVSIISGNTTTGTKNSAPMILTVGGLNTDSEFSGNFPAGAGSIGIVKVGTGTWTLDGPTVEYTGMTVVSNGVLQIGKGTAGKLGRSAVVTNNATLAFGRSDTLSVTNVIDGPGIVEQVGTGTLILAPSAGANTYAGKTVVKSGSLAVASLSALGTSPASFTADQLTLDGGSLQAASSLVYNDPNRGITLGVAGGGLGADTGTTLSVVSVIGGAGNLTISDAGIVSLQGANNYTGKTILNSGTLALALEAPLGTAPASATPDQLTLNGGTLESTATFAISAANRGVTVASAGGTISPDATTTLTISEPIAGPGTLTKAGAGTLTINGADTSTGGTVISQGTLTLGPSGTISGSPTISVAGNVTFDVSASSFSLGTGQTLTGNGSIVGNLGAGSGSTISAGDSIGKLTFNGDLTLAGATNLVEISSTTNDMLNVTGHLTLTGVTTIQLALLESLPNGTYPLIKYGTLTGTAANLVLQGFPLSRRTATLVVDSGNNSIDLSISGTAGNLVWTGGLNGNAWDVNSSMNWLNG
;
A
#
# COMPACT_ATOMS: atom_id res chain seq x y z
N MET A 1 -84.34 -4.71 -57.48
CA MET A 1 -85.68 -5.32 -57.33
C MET A 1 -85.55 -6.52 -56.40
N LYS A 2 -86.24 -6.53 -55.25
CA LYS A 2 -86.57 -7.76 -54.48
C LYS A 2 -87.79 -8.43 -55.18
N PRO A 3 -88.04 -9.76 -55.12
CA PRO A 3 -88.32 -10.58 -53.91
C PRO A 3 -87.72 -12.02 -53.96
N HIS A 4 -87.46 -12.77 -52.86
CA HIS A 4 -88.31 -13.41 -51.83
C HIS A 4 -89.24 -14.55 -52.30
N ALA A 5 -88.91 -15.81 -51.93
CA ALA A 5 -89.78 -16.92 -51.44
C ALA A 5 -88.95 -18.25 -51.44
N ILE A 6 -88.67 -19.00 -50.37
CA ILE A 6 -89.41 -19.60 -49.23
C ILE A 6 -89.99 -21.03 -49.51
N LEU A 7 -89.24 -22.02 -49.00
CA LEU A 7 -89.60 -23.21 -48.19
C LEU A 7 -90.03 -24.60 -48.75
N ARG A 8 -89.29 -25.59 -48.20
CA ARG A 8 -89.59 -26.98 -47.73
C ARG A 8 -89.59 -28.16 -48.72
N SER A 9 -88.60 -29.07 -48.58
CA SER A 9 -88.71 -30.29 -47.74
C SER A 9 -87.43 -31.17 -47.70
N VAL A 10 -86.94 -31.44 -46.48
CA VAL A 10 -86.36 -32.68 -45.87
C VAL A 10 -85.12 -33.38 -46.45
N GLY A 11 -84.09 -33.55 -45.58
CA GLY A 11 -83.09 -34.63 -45.62
C GLY A 11 -81.69 -34.22 -45.10
N LEU A 12 -81.27 -34.73 -43.94
CA LEU A 12 -80.09 -34.31 -43.14
C LEU A 12 -78.75 -34.89 -43.64
N THR A 13 -77.65 -34.10 -43.75
CA THR A 13 -76.26 -34.54 -43.41
C THR A 13 -75.20 -33.41 -43.40
N ALA A 14 -74.37 -33.44 -42.35
CA ALA A 14 -72.94 -33.07 -42.21
C ALA A 14 -72.40 -31.68 -42.63
N ALA A 15 -71.83 -30.94 -41.65
CA ALA A 15 -70.39 -30.71 -41.51
C ALA A 15 -70.11 -29.70 -40.38
N PHE A 16 -69.36 -30.12 -39.36
CA PHE A 16 -68.69 -29.25 -38.39
C PHE A 16 -67.17 -29.41 -38.58
N ALA A 17 -66.45 -28.29 -38.49
CA ALA A 17 -65.02 -28.15 -38.73
C ALA A 17 -64.14 -28.97 -37.76
N LEU A 18 -63.08 -29.58 -38.29
CA LEU A 18 -62.04 -30.27 -37.53
C LEU A 18 -60.71 -29.54 -37.71
N SER A 19 -60.13 -29.06 -36.61
CA SER A 19 -58.73 -28.65 -36.53
C SER A 19 -57.84 -29.87 -36.78
N VAL A 20 -57.09 -29.86 -37.88
CA VAL A 20 -56.13 -30.92 -38.19
C VAL A 20 -54.95 -30.78 -37.22
N LEU A 21 -54.89 -31.67 -36.23
CA LEU A 21 -53.65 -31.97 -35.51
C LEU A 21 -52.62 -32.45 -36.54
N ALA A 22 -51.39 -31.92 -36.47
CA ALA A 22 -50.26 -32.49 -37.20
C ALA A 22 -50.13 -33.98 -36.86
N PRO A 23 -49.80 -34.85 -37.83
CA PRO A 23 -49.65 -36.28 -37.58
C PRO A 23 -48.54 -36.51 -36.55
N LYS A 24 -48.79 -37.42 -35.60
CA LYS A 24 -47.81 -37.85 -34.59
C LYS A 24 -46.78 -38.78 -35.26
N ALA A 25 -45.54 -38.78 -34.78
CA ALA A 25 -44.48 -39.63 -35.33
C ALA A 25 -44.71 -41.12 -34.94
N HIS A 26 -44.54 -42.02 -35.91
CA HIS A 26 -44.67 -43.47 -35.71
C HIS A 26 -43.37 -44.16 -36.17
N ALA A 27 -42.78 -45.01 -35.33
CA ALA A 27 -41.68 -45.89 -35.72
C ALA A 27 -42.24 -47.27 -36.07
N THR A 28 -42.07 -47.72 -37.31
CA THR A 28 -42.60 -49.05 -37.74
C THR A 28 -41.55 -50.15 -37.62
N ASP A 29 -40.25 -49.83 -37.66
CA ASP A 29 -39.15 -50.80 -37.48
C ASP A 29 -37.86 -50.10 -36.95
N GLY A 30 -37.99 -49.15 -36.02
CA GLY A 30 -36.86 -48.31 -35.56
C GLY A 30 -36.55 -47.10 -36.45
N THR A 31 -37.23 -46.97 -37.59
CA THR A 31 -37.13 -45.83 -38.53
C THR A 31 -38.20 -44.77 -38.26
N TRP A 32 -37.79 -43.50 -38.16
CA TRP A 32 -38.64 -42.35 -37.79
C TRP A 32 -38.96 -41.52 -39.03
N THR A 33 -40.23 -41.41 -39.42
CA THR A 33 -40.63 -40.88 -40.74
C THR A 33 -41.30 -39.50 -40.70
N ASN A 34 -41.19 -38.73 -39.59
CA ASN A 34 -41.93 -37.47 -39.45
C ASN A 34 -41.05 -36.26 -39.07
N GLN A 35 -41.38 -35.09 -39.62
CA GLN A 35 -40.56 -33.87 -39.74
C GLN A 35 -40.74 -32.87 -38.57
N VAL A 36 -41.07 -33.32 -37.36
CA VAL A 36 -41.35 -32.43 -36.19
C VAL A 36 -40.68 -32.98 -34.94
N SER A 37 -40.04 -32.12 -34.12
CA SER A 37 -39.38 -32.52 -32.87
C SER A 37 -40.31 -33.29 -31.91
N GLY A 38 -39.81 -34.36 -31.25
CA GLY A 38 -40.60 -35.18 -30.32
C GLY A 38 -39.76 -36.06 -29.38
N SER A 39 -40.38 -36.55 -28.29
CA SER A 39 -39.75 -37.44 -27.29
C SER A 39 -40.11 -38.92 -27.50
N TRP A 40 -39.14 -39.82 -27.35
CA TRP A 40 -39.28 -41.27 -27.61
C TRP A 40 -39.94 -42.06 -26.46
N SER A 41 -40.02 -41.50 -25.25
CA SER A 41 -40.63 -42.13 -24.07
C SER A 41 -42.16 -42.25 -24.14
N ALA A 42 -42.83 -41.56 -25.06
CA ALA A 42 -44.28 -41.61 -25.15
C ALA A 42 -44.74 -43.00 -25.66
N ALA A 43 -45.41 -43.77 -24.81
CA ALA A 43 -45.90 -45.13 -25.08
C ALA A 43 -46.70 -45.29 -26.39
N ASN A 44 -47.24 -44.19 -26.92
CA ASN A 44 -48.03 -44.10 -28.14
C ASN A 44 -47.22 -43.87 -29.44
N ASN A 45 -45.90 -43.73 -29.37
CA ASN A 45 -45.04 -43.55 -30.55
C ASN A 45 -44.49 -44.87 -31.13
N TRP A 46 -44.84 -45.99 -30.48
CA TRP A 46 -44.44 -47.34 -30.85
C TRP A 46 -45.62 -48.14 -31.36
N LEU A 47 -45.46 -48.84 -32.49
CA LEU A 47 -46.45 -49.82 -32.89
C LEU A 47 -46.49 -50.93 -31.81
N ASN A 48 -47.58 -51.01 -31.04
CA ASN A 48 -47.85 -52.00 -29.99
C ASN A 48 -47.05 -51.91 -28.66
N GLY A 49 -46.43 -50.78 -28.33
CA GLY A 49 -46.04 -50.45 -26.96
C GLY A 49 -45.03 -51.37 -26.24
N ALA A 50 -44.27 -52.21 -26.95
CA ALA A 50 -43.21 -53.03 -26.35
C ALA A 50 -42.01 -53.16 -27.28
N ILE A 51 -40.81 -52.97 -26.73
CA ILE A 51 -39.54 -53.30 -27.40
C ILE A 51 -39.34 -54.79 -27.27
N ALA A 52 -39.42 -55.50 -28.40
CA ALA A 52 -39.11 -56.91 -28.47
C ALA A 52 -37.59 -57.11 -28.43
N GLY A 53 -37.02 -57.33 -27.25
CA GLY A 53 -35.65 -57.84 -27.13
C GLY A 53 -35.01 -57.53 -25.77
N GLY A 54 -34.72 -58.58 -24.99
CA GLY A 54 -34.00 -58.47 -23.72
C GLY A 54 -32.53 -58.04 -23.86
N SER A 55 -31.80 -58.08 -22.74
CA SER A 55 -30.34 -57.85 -22.62
C SER A 55 -29.55 -58.20 -23.90
N GLY A 56 -28.89 -57.22 -24.53
CA GLY A 56 -28.11 -57.40 -25.76
C GLY A 56 -28.80 -57.01 -27.08
N SER A 57 -29.97 -56.36 -27.04
CA SER A 57 -30.71 -55.95 -28.24
C SER A 57 -30.15 -54.67 -28.88
N THR A 58 -30.25 -54.58 -30.22
CA THR A 58 -29.73 -53.47 -31.02
C THR A 58 -30.88 -52.68 -31.66
N ALA A 59 -30.90 -51.36 -31.48
CA ALA A 59 -31.80 -50.45 -32.20
C ALA A 59 -31.00 -49.67 -33.25
N TYR A 60 -31.46 -49.68 -34.50
CA TYR A 60 -30.87 -48.92 -35.60
C TYR A 60 -31.77 -47.72 -35.95
N PHE A 61 -31.20 -46.51 -35.97
CA PHE A 61 -31.86 -45.27 -36.38
C PHE A 61 -31.27 -44.78 -37.70
N ASN A 62 -31.47 -45.56 -38.77
CA ASN A 62 -30.71 -45.49 -40.02
C ASN A 62 -31.33 -44.55 -41.09
N THR A 63 -32.52 -44.01 -40.84
CA THR A 63 -33.22 -43.09 -41.77
C THR A 63 -34.09 -42.09 -41.00
N ILE A 64 -33.73 -40.80 -41.08
CA ILE A 64 -34.58 -39.66 -40.70
C ILE A 64 -34.61 -38.70 -41.89
N ASP A 65 -35.79 -38.43 -42.46
CA ASP A 65 -35.92 -37.43 -43.52
C ASP A 65 -35.95 -36.01 -42.91
N VAL A 66 -34.81 -35.32 -42.93
CA VAL A 66 -34.70 -33.92 -42.46
C VAL A 66 -35.30 -32.95 -43.51
N PRO A 67 -36.25 -32.07 -43.15
CA PRO A 67 -36.88 -31.15 -44.09
C PRO A 67 -35.89 -30.14 -44.70
N THR A 68 -36.08 -29.83 -45.99
CA THR A 68 -35.21 -28.99 -46.85
C THR A 68 -35.08 -27.52 -46.42
N ASN A 69 -35.76 -27.08 -45.35
CA ASN A 69 -35.89 -25.67 -44.97
C ASN A 69 -34.98 -25.24 -43.80
N GLY A 70 -33.93 -25.99 -43.49
CA GLY A 70 -32.82 -25.54 -42.63
C GLY A 70 -33.10 -25.44 -41.12
N GLY A 71 -34.26 -25.90 -40.65
CA GLY A 71 -34.53 -26.09 -39.22
C GLY A 71 -34.15 -27.52 -38.82
N GLY A 72 -33.03 -27.70 -38.12
CA GLY A 72 -32.60 -29.03 -37.67
C GLY A 72 -33.66 -29.75 -36.84
N ILE A 73 -33.67 -31.10 -36.88
CA ILE A 73 -34.54 -31.93 -36.04
C ILE A 73 -33.78 -32.29 -34.76
N THR A 74 -34.43 -32.09 -33.60
CA THR A 74 -33.94 -32.63 -32.31
C THR A 74 -34.72 -33.90 -31.96
N VAL A 75 -34.02 -35.01 -31.79
CA VAL A 75 -34.59 -36.27 -31.29
C VAL A 75 -34.17 -36.47 -29.85
N THR A 76 -35.14 -36.51 -28.93
CA THR A 76 -34.90 -36.70 -27.49
C THR A 76 -35.21 -38.14 -27.08
N VAL A 77 -34.21 -38.84 -26.55
CA VAL A 77 -34.38 -40.12 -25.86
C VAL A 77 -34.55 -39.81 -24.38
N ASP A 78 -35.78 -39.87 -23.91
CA ASP A 78 -36.20 -39.60 -22.52
C ASP A 78 -36.51 -40.93 -21.81
N TYR A 79 -36.15 -41.05 -20.54
CA TYR A 79 -36.32 -42.23 -19.70
C TYR A 79 -37.09 -41.92 -18.39
N SER A 80 -37.72 -40.74 -18.31
CA SER A 80 -38.24 -40.15 -17.07
C SER A 80 -39.58 -40.72 -16.56
N ASP A 81 -40.20 -41.70 -17.21
CA ASP A 81 -41.56 -42.16 -16.86
C ASP A 81 -41.63 -43.19 -15.73
N GLY A 82 -40.54 -43.44 -14.99
CA GLY A 82 -40.56 -44.14 -13.70
C GLY A 82 -41.01 -45.60 -13.75
N VAL A 83 -41.24 -46.14 -14.94
CA VAL A 83 -41.43 -47.57 -15.20
C VAL A 83 -40.12 -48.05 -15.80
N ASN A 84 -39.48 -49.03 -15.17
CA ASN A 84 -38.23 -49.66 -15.63
C ASN A 84 -38.39 -50.30 -17.03
N PHE A 85 -38.51 -49.50 -18.10
CA PHE A 85 -38.68 -50.01 -19.46
C PHE A 85 -37.36 -50.41 -20.10
N PHE A 86 -36.22 -50.00 -19.53
CA PHE A 86 -34.91 -50.49 -19.93
C PHE A 86 -33.99 -50.74 -18.73
N ALA A 87 -34.22 -51.85 -18.04
CA ALA A 87 -33.12 -52.53 -17.35
C ALA A 87 -32.31 -53.32 -18.39
N VAL A 88 -31.67 -52.63 -19.35
CA VAL A 88 -30.86 -53.28 -20.38
C VAL A 88 -29.39 -53.04 -20.05
N THR A 89 -28.78 -53.98 -19.35
CA THR A 89 -27.33 -54.08 -19.35
C THR A 89 -26.89 -54.42 -20.78
N ASN A 90 -26.20 -53.48 -21.44
CA ASN A 90 -25.62 -53.59 -22.79
C ASN A 90 -26.63 -53.51 -23.97
N ALA A 91 -27.19 -52.32 -24.24
CA ALA A 91 -27.91 -52.04 -25.49
C ALA A 91 -27.04 -51.24 -26.47
N ASN A 92 -27.04 -51.60 -27.75
CA ASN A 92 -26.38 -50.79 -28.78
C ASN A 92 -27.43 -49.90 -29.47
N LEU A 93 -27.21 -48.57 -29.49
CA LEU A 93 -28.06 -47.61 -30.20
C LEU A 93 -27.26 -47.03 -31.39
N PHE A 94 -27.52 -47.51 -32.60
CA PHE A 94 -26.81 -47.04 -33.80
C PHE A 94 -27.52 -45.82 -34.37
N PHE A 95 -26.84 -44.67 -34.37
CA PHE A 95 -27.34 -43.41 -34.90
C PHE A 95 -26.69 -43.15 -36.26
N GLY A 96 -27.42 -43.31 -37.36
CA GLY A 96 -26.87 -43.10 -38.70
C GLY A 96 -27.88 -42.39 -39.58
N ASP A 97 -27.59 -41.18 -40.03
CA ASP A 97 -28.43 -40.53 -41.02
C ASP A 97 -27.86 -40.76 -42.42
N THR A 98 -28.64 -41.42 -43.29
CA THR A 98 -28.34 -41.42 -44.73
C THR A 98 -28.92 -40.14 -45.33
N VAL A 99 -28.34 -38.98 -44.99
CA VAL A 99 -28.78 -37.68 -45.51
C VAL A 99 -28.51 -37.64 -47.01
N THR A 100 -29.56 -37.66 -47.84
CA THR A 100 -29.40 -37.42 -49.29
C THR A 100 -29.28 -35.92 -49.62
N THR A 101 -29.56 -35.01 -48.67
CA THR A 101 -29.49 -33.55 -48.83
C THR A 101 -29.20 -32.77 -47.52
N ASN A 102 -28.02 -32.13 -47.41
CA ASN A 102 -27.55 -30.99 -46.55
C ASN A 102 -28.21 -30.61 -45.19
N GLY A 103 -29.07 -31.39 -44.55
CA GLY A 103 -29.66 -31.11 -43.24
C GLY A 103 -28.79 -31.57 -42.05
N VAL A 104 -28.97 -30.94 -40.88
CA VAL A 104 -28.31 -31.33 -39.60
C VAL A 104 -29.36 -31.94 -38.65
N ALA A 105 -29.12 -33.16 -38.17
CA ALA A 105 -29.89 -33.78 -37.09
C ALA A 105 -29.11 -33.69 -35.76
N ASN A 106 -29.81 -33.29 -34.69
CA ASN A 106 -29.28 -33.21 -33.33
C ASN A 106 -29.88 -34.32 -32.47
N TRP A 107 -29.02 -35.13 -31.83
CA TRP A 107 -29.45 -36.21 -30.95
C TRP A 107 -29.27 -35.80 -29.49
N THR A 108 -30.34 -35.85 -28.69
CA THR A 108 -30.31 -35.50 -27.27
C THR A 108 -30.67 -36.69 -26.40
N LEU A 109 -29.80 -37.03 -25.43
CA LEU A 109 -30.02 -38.11 -24.47
C LEU A 109 -30.33 -37.57 -23.07
N THR A 110 -31.42 -38.04 -22.44
CA THR A 110 -31.92 -37.60 -21.13
C THR A 110 -32.21 -38.77 -20.16
N GLU A 111 -31.49 -38.79 -19.02
CA GLU A 111 -31.54 -39.66 -17.80
C GLU A 111 -31.47 -41.22 -17.92
N GLY A 112 -30.90 -41.89 -16.89
CA GLY A 112 -31.25 -43.26 -16.48
C GLY A 112 -30.55 -44.52 -17.06
N GLY A 113 -29.31 -44.82 -16.67
CA GLY A 113 -28.81 -46.21 -16.48
C GLY A 113 -28.42 -47.10 -17.70
N ALA A 114 -27.17 -47.60 -17.64
CA ALA A 114 -26.52 -48.69 -18.38
C ALA A 114 -26.40 -48.61 -19.92
N GLY A 115 -25.20 -48.21 -20.37
CA GLY A 115 -24.56 -48.76 -21.58
C GLY A 115 -25.23 -48.47 -22.90
N ILE A 116 -24.87 -47.33 -23.49
CA ILE A 116 -25.28 -46.92 -24.83
C ILE A 116 -24.04 -46.97 -25.73
N THR A 117 -24.05 -47.80 -26.76
CA THR A 117 -23.11 -47.70 -27.90
C THR A 117 -23.66 -46.67 -28.86
N LEU A 118 -22.87 -45.68 -29.30
CA LEU A 118 -23.24 -44.76 -30.39
C LEU A 118 -22.32 -45.07 -31.57
N ASP A 119 -22.86 -45.49 -32.71
CA ASP A 119 -22.09 -45.71 -33.94
C ASP A 119 -22.74 -44.97 -35.12
N SER A 120 -21.99 -44.00 -35.65
CA SER A 120 -22.33 -43.19 -36.83
C SER A 120 -21.41 -43.54 -38.00
N THR A 121 -21.81 -44.52 -38.81
CA THR A 121 -21.09 -44.92 -40.03
C THR A 121 -21.23 -43.95 -41.21
N THR A 122 -21.91 -42.80 -41.04
CA THR A 122 -22.28 -41.88 -42.13
C THR A 122 -21.40 -40.62 -42.20
N THR A 123 -21.27 -40.05 -43.40
CA THR A 123 -20.34 -38.96 -43.79
C THR A 123 -20.87 -37.53 -43.59
N SER A 124 -21.95 -37.33 -42.82
CA SER A 124 -22.63 -36.02 -42.68
C SER A 124 -22.60 -35.48 -41.25
N ASN A 125 -22.24 -34.19 -41.11
CA ASN A 125 -21.99 -33.38 -39.89
C ASN A 125 -23.12 -33.37 -38.82
N SER A 126 -23.43 -34.49 -38.20
CA SER A 126 -24.44 -34.55 -37.14
C SER A 126 -23.82 -34.23 -35.77
N ILE A 127 -24.61 -33.70 -34.84
CA ILE A 127 -24.15 -33.38 -33.47
C ILE A 127 -24.78 -34.37 -32.49
N ILE A 128 -23.96 -35.01 -31.66
CA ILE A 128 -24.43 -35.82 -30.52
C ILE A 128 -24.36 -34.94 -29.28
N ASP A 129 -25.51 -34.51 -28.75
CA ASP A 129 -25.61 -33.65 -27.57
C ASP A 129 -26.09 -34.42 -26.33
N VAL A 130 -25.24 -34.51 -25.31
CA VAL A 130 -25.58 -35.13 -24.02
C VAL A 130 -26.02 -34.05 -23.04
N ASN A 131 -27.35 -33.89 -22.88
CA ASN A 131 -27.99 -32.88 -22.03
C ASN A 131 -28.83 -33.50 -20.91
N LEU A 132 -28.17 -33.95 -19.83
CA LEU A 132 -28.82 -34.52 -18.65
C LEU A 132 -29.22 -33.39 -17.67
N ALA A 133 -30.53 -33.16 -17.47
CA ALA A 133 -31.06 -32.11 -16.57
C ALA A 133 -30.82 -32.41 -15.07
N GLN A 134 -30.87 -31.37 -14.23
CA GLN A 134 -30.89 -31.53 -12.76
C GLN A 134 -32.34 -31.68 -12.26
N GLY A 135 -32.66 -32.85 -11.68
CA GLY A 135 -33.79 -33.02 -10.76
C GLY A 135 -35.12 -33.50 -11.37
N ALA A 136 -35.27 -34.81 -11.56
CA ALA A 136 -36.54 -35.49 -11.34
C ALA A 136 -36.48 -36.24 -10.00
N SER A 137 -37.24 -35.77 -9.02
CA SER A 137 -37.38 -36.46 -7.74
C SER A 137 -38.16 -37.75 -7.94
N ASN A 138 -37.53 -38.92 -7.82
CA ASN A 138 -38.21 -40.06 -7.24
C ASN A 138 -37.25 -41.05 -6.56
N ASN A 139 -37.55 -41.28 -5.28
CA ASN A 139 -37.00 -42.24 -4.32
C ASN A 139 -36.40 -43.54 -4.93
N LEU A 140 -35.13 -43.83 -4.61
CA LEU A 140 -34.68 -44.99 -3.80
C LEU A 140 -33.22 -45.39 -4.17
N VAL A 141 -32.32 -45.20 -3.19
CA VAL A 141 -30.94 -45.77 -3.05
C VAL A 141 -29.82 -45.17 -3.93
N THR A 142 -29.11 -44.21 -3.31
CA THR A 142 -27.71 -43.77 -3.52
C THR A 142 -27.15 -43.65 -4.95
N GLY A 143 -27.12 -42.42 -5.48
CA GLY A 143 -26.14 -42.00 -6.49
C GLY A 143 -26.66 -41.07 -7.57
N TRP A 144 -26.54 -39.76 -7.34
CA TRP A 144 -26.66 -38.62 -8.27
C TRP A 144 -26.54 -38.95 -9.78
N GLY A 145 -27.49 -38.47 -10.59
CA GLY A 145 -27.73 -38.81 -12.00
C GLY A 145 -26.54 -38.68 -12.96
N THR A 146 -25.61 -39.63 -12.90
CA THR A 146 -24.40 -39.74 -13.74
C THR A 146 -24.65 -40.74 -14.86
N LEU A 147 -24.26 -40.41 -16.09
CA LEU A 147 -24.33 -41.34 -17.22
C LEU A 147 -22.99 -42.02 -17.43
N THR A 148 -22.92 -43.35 -17.25
CA THR A 148 -21.72 -44.15 -17.52
C THR A 148 -21.87 -44.88 -18.84
N MET A 149 -21.01 -44.57 -19.81
CA MET A 149 -20.93 -45.25 -21.09
C MET A 149 -20.10 -46.52 -20.96
N SER A 150 -20.75 -47.68 -21.00
CA SER A 150 -20.13 -49.02 -20.97
C SER A 150 -19.84 -49.59 -22.37
N ALA A 151 -19.97 -48.78 -23.41
CA ALA A 151 -19.63 -49.09 -24.80
C ALA A 151 -18.87 -47.91 -25.45
N GLY A 152 -18.13 -48.19 -26.52
CA GLY A 152 -17.39 -47.18 -27.29
C GLY A 152 -18.32 -46.29 -28.13
N LEU A 153 -17.87 -45.06 -28.34
CA LEU A 153 -18.43 -44.04 -29.22
C LEU A 153 -17.67 -44.06 -30.55
N HIS A 154 -18.38 -44.23 -31.65
CA HIS A 154 -17.84 -44.37 -32.99
C HIS A 154 -18.49 -43.40 -33.99
N GLY A 155 -17.74 -42.97 -35.02
CA GLY A 155 -18.27 -42.19 -36.17
C GLY A 155 -17.66 -40.80 -36.41
N THR A 156 -18.16 -40.02 -37.37
CA THR A 156 -17.46 -38.75 -37.76
C THR A 156 -17.88 -37.49 -37.01
N ASN A 157 -18.84 -37.62 -36.09
CA ASN A 157 -19.55 -36.50 -35.47
C ASN A 157 -18.82 -35.90 -34.25
N THR A 158 -19.23 -34.67 -33.88
CA THR A 158 -18.79 -33.99 -32.66
C THR A 158 -19.59 -34.47 -31.46
N LEU A 159 -18.89 -34.79 -30.36
CA LEU A 159 -19.50 -35.04 -29.06
C LEU A 159 -19.72 -33.71 -28.33
N VAL A 160 -20.95 -33.36 -28.00
CA VAL A 160 -21.30 -32.17 -27.21
C VAL A 160 -21.82 -32.57 -25.84
N LYS A 161 -21.28 -31.96 -24.78
CA LYS A 161 -21.71 -32.15 -23.40
C LYS A 161 -22.29 -30.84 -22.86
N SER A 162 -23.62 -30.73 -22.86
CA SER A 162 -24.34 -29.48 -22.54
C SER A 162 -25.16 -29.51 -21.24
N GLY A 163 -25.41 -30.69 -20.66
CA GLY A 163 -26.16 -30.84 -19.41
C GLY A 163 -25.30 -30.67 -18.15
N PRO A 164 -25.86 -30.35 -16.97
CA PRO A 164 -25.12 -30.23 -15.72
C PRO A 164 -24.53 -31.54 -15.16
N SER A 165 -25.14 -32.70 -15.43
CA SER A 165 -24.71 -33.95 -14.77
C SER A 165 -23.46 -34.59 -15.39
N PRO A 166 -22.65 -35.37 -14.66
CA PRO A 166 -21.43 -35.98 -15.20
C PRO A 166 -21.68 -37.07 -16.26
N LEU A 167 -20.79 -37.16 -17.24
CA LEU A 167 -20.70 -38.23 -18.24
C LEU A 167 -19.40 -39.02 -18.00
N ILE A 168 -19.46 -40.31 -17.71
CA ILE A 168 -18.29 -41.18 -17.53
C ILE A 168 -18.06 -42.02 -18.79
N LEU A 169 -16.89 -41.90 -19.41
CA LEU A 169 -16.49 -42.68 -20.59
C LEU A 169 -15.58 -43.84 -20.18
N THR A 170 -16.11 -45.06 -20.09
CA THR A 170 -15.36 -46.22 -19.55
C THR A 170 -14.69 -47.11 -20.59
N LEU A 171 -14.72 -46.73 -21.87
CA LEU A 171 -14.04 -47.42 -22.97
C LEU A 171 -13.38 -46.44 -23.94
N ALA A 172 -12.51 -46.96 -24.80
CA ALA A 172 -11.93 -46.19 -25.90
C ALA A 172 -13.00 -45.83 -26.93
N ASN A 173 -12.87 -44.63 -27.49
CA ASN A 173 -13.82 -44.01 -28.41
C ASN A 173 -13.06 -43.56 -29.67
N ASP A 174 -13.59 -43.84 -30.86
CA ASP A 174 -12.94 -43.58 -32.15
C ASP A 174 -13.72 -42.62 -33.06
N TYR A 175 -14.64 -41.84 -32.48
CA TYR A 175 -15.31 -40.77 -33.23
C TYR A 175 -14.29 -39.81 -33.88
N THR A 176 -14.61 -38.90 -34.80
CA THR A 176 -13.59 -37.99 -35.40
C THR A 176 -13.92 -36.50 -35.34
N GLY A 177 -15.15 -36.10 -35.01
CA GLY A 177 -15.59 -34.69 -35.02
C GLY A 177 -15.19 -33.82 -33.82
N GLY A 178 -14.38 -34.33 -32.89
CA GLY A 178 -13.94 -33.60 -31.69
C GLY A 178 -14.98 -33.56 -30.57
N THR A 179 -14.68 -32.83 -29.50
CA THR A 179 -15.48 -32.79 -28.26
C THR A 179 -15.73 -31.35 -27.83
N ILE A 180 -16.97 -30.97 -27.54
CA ILE A 180 -17.35 -29.68 -26.97
C ILE A 180 -17.93 -29.91 -25.58
N ILE A 181 -17.40 -29.23 -24.57
CA ILE A 181 -17.89 -29.32 -23.18
C ILE A 181 -18.45 -27.95 -22.79
N SER A 182 -19.77 -27.79 -22.89
CA SER A 182 -20.47 -26.55 -22.58
C SER A 182 -20.97 -26.50 -21.13
N ASN A 183 -21.24 -27.65 -20.49
CA ASN A 183 -21.67 -27.71 -19.09
C ASN A 183 -21.43 -29.09 -18.46
N GLY A 184 -21.47 -29.16 -17.13
CA GLY A 184 -21.22 -30.38 -16.37
C GLY A 184 -19.80 -30.92 -16.60
N MET A 185 -19.61 -32.21 -16.34
CA MET A 185 -18.29 -32.85 -16.41
C MET A 185 -18.28 -34.04 -17.37
N ILE A 186 -17.20 -34.23 -18.11
CA ILE A 186 -16.83 -35.53 -18.67
C ILE A 186 -15.73 -36.12 -17.77
N GLU A 187 -15.93 -37.34 -17.26
CA GLU A 187 -14.92 -38.10 -16.50
C GLU A 187 -14.46 -39.29 -17.34
N LEU A 188 -13.16 -39.43 -17.53
CA LEU A 188 -12.59 -40.55 -18.29
C LEU A 188 -12.55 -41.81 -17.40
N GLY A 189 -12.61 -42.99 -18.00
CA GLY A 189 -12.46 -44.26 -17.29
C GLY A 189 -10.99 -44.60 -17.05
N ASN A 190 -10.70 -45.29 -15.95
CA ASN A 190 -9.35 -45.65 -15.52
C ASN A 190 -8.49 -46.24 -16.66
N GLY A 191 -7.34 -45.63 -16.94
CA GLY A 191 -6.39 -46.12 -17.95
C GLY A 191 -6.78 -45.84 -19.41
N LEU A 192 -7.82 -45.02 -19.64
CA LEU A 192 -8.29 -44.66 -20.98
C LEU A 192 -8.03 -43.21 -21.33
N ASN A 193 -7.23 -42.49 -20.56
CA ASN A 193 -7.06 -41.06 -20.73
C ASN A 193 -6.62 -40.66 -22.16
N GLY A 194 -5.93 -41.53 -22.92
CA GLY A 194 -5.40 -41.26 -24.27
C GLY A 194 -6.21 -41.87 -25.41
N SER A 195 -7.30 -42.55 -25.08
CA SER A 195 -8.17 -43.22 -26.06
C SER A 195 -9.66 -43.06 -25.76
N ALA A 196 -10.05 -42.54 -24.60
CA ALA A 196 -11.44 -42.27 -24.21
C ALA A 196 -12.03 -41.05 -24.92
N LEU A 197 -11.20 -40.13 -25.41
CA LEU A 197 -11.64 -39.10 -26.35
C LEU A 197 -10.89 -39.34 -27.67
N ASN A 198 -11.49 -38.94 -28.78
CA ASN A 198 -10.86 -39.04 -30.09
C ASN A 198 -9.76 -37.98 -30.30
N GLN A 199 -8.93 -38.15 -31.34
CA GLN A 199 -7.90 -37.21 -31.81
C GLN A 199 -8.37 -35.78 -32.22
N GLY A 200 -9.67 -35.49 -32.32
CA GLY A 200 -10.21 -34.14 -32.58
C GLY A 200 -10.07 -33.18 -31.39
N PRO A 201 -10.28 -31.86 -31.60
CA PRO A 201 -10.09 -30.86 -30.55
C PRO A 201 -11.12 -31.00 -29.42
N ILE A 202 -10.70 -30.68 -28.20
CA ILE A 202 -11.55 -30.50 -27.02
C ILE A 202 -11.80 -28.99 -26.85
N ILE A 203 -13.04 -28.57 -27.00
CA ILE A 203 -13.47 -27.17 -26.90
C ILE A 203 -14.21 -26.95 -25.58
N PHE A 204 -13.71 -26.07 -24.73
CA PHE A 204 -14.36 -25.69 -23.49
C PHE A 204 -15.24 -24.44 -23.64
N ASN A 205 -16.54 -24.59 -23.46
CA ASN A 205 -17.55 -23.52 -23.44
C ASN A 205 -18.26 -23.40 -22.06
N GLY A 206 -17.59 -23.82 -20.98
CA GLY A 206 -18.05 -23.68 -19.60
C GLY A 206 -17.84 -24.91 -18.71
N GLY A 207 -17.88 -26.12 -19.29
CA GLY A 207 -17.85 -27.36 -18.51
C GLY A 207 -16.45 -27.87 -18.15
N ALA A 208 -16.40 -29.10 -17.63
CA ALA A 208 -15.18 -29.70 -17.09
C ALA A 208 -14.82 -31.04 -17.76
N LEU A 209 -13.52 -31.30 -17.83
CA LEU A 209 -12.95 -32.60 -18.15
C LEU A 209 -12.15 -33.09 -16.95
N ARG A 210 -12.46 -34.30 -16.50
CA ARG A 210 -11.72 -35.00 -15.46
C ARG A 210 -11.01 -36.19 -16.05
N MET A 211 -9.69 -36.13 -16.04
CA MET A 211 -8.85 -37.28 -16.35
C MET A 211 -8.98 -38.31 -15.22
N SER A 212 -8.58 -39.55 -15.47
CA SER A 212 -8.77 -40.64 -14.52
C SER A 212 -7.45 -41.27 -14.10
N ARG A 213 -7.48 -41.98 -12.96
CA ARG A 213 -6.31 -42.68 -12.45
C ARG A 213 -6.09 -43.97 -13.24
N ALA A 214 -4.89 -44.15 -13.81
CA ALA A 214 -4.44 -45.48 -14.22
C ALA A 214 -4.24 -46.34 -12.95
N ALA A 215 -5.20 -47.20 -12.63
CA ALA A 215 -4.99 -48.22 -11.61
C ALA A 215 -4.05 -49.27 -12.19
N ILE A 216 -2.75 -49.20 -11.89
CA ILE A 216 -1.82 -50.29 -12.18
C ILE A 216 -1.84 -51.24 -10.98
N PRO A 217 -2.36 -52.48 -11.10
CA PRO A 217 -2.27 -53.46 -10.03
C PRO A 217 -0.81 -53.90 -9.87
N GLY A 218 -0.25 -53.74 -8.67
CA GLY A 218 1.06 -54.31 -8.31
C GLY A 218 2.30 -53.43 -8.56
N SER A 219 2.19 -52.24 -9.14
CA SER A 219 3.32 -51.30 -9.21
C SER A 219 3.47 -50.49 -7.92
N LYS A 220 4.69 -50.34 -7.42
CA LYS A 220 5.01 -49.34 -6.38
C LYS A 220 4.49 -47.96 -6.84
N PRO A 221 3.91 -47.14 -5.95
CA PRO A 221 3.60 -45.75 -6.25
C PRO A 221 4.85 -45.06 -6.81
N GLY A 222 4.87 -44.79 -8.12
CA GLY A 222 5.99 -44.11 -8.76
C GLY A 222 6.86 -44.88 -9.76
N SER A 223 6.48 -46.06 -10.28
CA SER A 223 7.19 -46.63 -11.44
C SER A 223 6.74 -45.98 -12.75
N SER A 224 7.67 -45.35 -13.46
CA SER A 224 7.48 -44.79 -14.80
C SER A 224 7.29 -45.90 -15.83
N THR A 225 6.06 -46.13 -16.27
CA THR A 225 5.82 -46.75 -17.58
C THR A 225 5.12 -45.71 -18.43
N SER A 226 5.65 -45.51 -19.63
CA SER A 226 5.19 -44.54 -20.63
C SER A 226 3.71 -44.72 -20.93
N ASP A 227 2.86 -43.92 -20.29
CA ASP A 227 1.54 -43.65 -20.86
C ASP A 227 1.80 -42.74 -22.07
N THR A 228 1.36 -43.19 -23.25
CA THR A 228 1.48 -42.43 -24.49
C THR A 228 0.83 -41.07 -24.28
N GLY A 229 1.56 -39.98 -24.48
CA GLY A 229 1.07 -38.63 -24.17
C GLY A 229 -0.29 -38.33 -24.83
N TYR A 230 -1.11 -37.54 -24.14
CA TYR A 230 -2.44 -37.13 -24.56
C TYR A 230 -2.30 -36.05 -25.64
N PRO A 231 -2.61 -36.36 -26.91
CA PRO A 231 -2.33 -35.46 -28.01
C PRO A 231 -3.45 -34.45 -28.27
N TYR A 232 -4.46 -34.37 -27.39
CA TYR A 232 -5.66 -33.58 -27.64
C TYR A 232 -5.34 -32.09 -27.75
N ALA A 233 -5.77 -31.47 -28.85
CA ALA A 233 -5.81 -30.03 -28.95
C ALA A 233 -6.90 -29.49 -28.02
N ILE A 234 -6.57 -28.53 -27.15
CA ILE A 234 -7.51 -27.86 -26.25
C ILE A 234 -7.78 -26.46 -26.80
N VAL A 235 -9.05 -26.09 -26.88
CA VAL A 235 -9.48 -24.75 -27.31
C VAL A 235 -10.39 -24.18 -26.23
N VAL A 236 -10.07 -22.98 -25.73
CA VAL A 236 -10.97 -22.22 -24.85
C VAL A 236 -11.28 -20.90 -25.55
N PRO A 237 -12.43 -20.79 -26.25
CA PRO A 237 -12.79 -19.60 -27.01
C PRO A 237 -12.85 -18.34 -26.12
N ASP A 238 -12.72 -17.18 -26.76
CA ASP A 238 -12.78 -15.89 -26.06
C ASP A 238 -14.09 -15.73 -25.27
N GLY A 239 -13.97 -15.26 -24.03
CA GLY A 239 -15.10 -15.11 -23.12
C GLY A 239 -15.67 -16.42 -22.54
N GLN A 240 -15.14 -17.59 -22.94
CA GLN A 240 -15.51 -18.87 -22.37
C GLN A 240 -14.58 -19.29 -21.23
N SER A 241 -15.00 -20.29 -20.47
CA SER A 241 -14.18 -20.93 -19.46
C SER A 241 -14.21 -22.45 -19.59
N GLY A 242 -13.24 -23.13 -19.00
CA GLY A 242 -13.22 -24.58 -18.90
C GLY A 242 -12.46 -25.02 -17.66
N THR A 243 -12.75 -26.22 -17.17
CA THR A 243 -11.99 -26.81 -16.07
C THR A 243 -11.39 -28.15 -16.47
N LEU A 244 -10.08 -28.29 -16.29
CA LEU A 244 -9.35 -29.53 -16.48
C LEU A 244 -8.86 -30.03 -15.13
N TYR A 245 -9.41 -31.16 -14.69
CA TYR A 245 -8.95 -31.87 -13.49
C TYR A 245 -7.92 -32.92 -13.90
N LEU A 246 -6.66 -32.68 -13.50
CA LEU A 246 -5.60 -33.67 -13.57
C LEU A 246 -5.69 -34.58 -12.34
N THR A 247 -5.28 -35.85 -12.47
CA THR A 247 -5.45 -36.85 -11.39
C THR A 247 -4.14 -37.36 -10.83
N PRO A 248 -4.10 -37.71 -9.53
CA PRO A 248 -2.87 -38.11 -8.86
C PRO A 248 -2.37 -39.47 -9.38
N TYR A 249 -1.05 -39.60 -9.50
CA TYR A 249 -0.32 -40.84 -9.81
C TYR A 249 -0.45 -41.41 -11.23
N ALA A 250 -1.16 -40.74 -12.15
CA ALA A 250 -0.92 -40.94 -13.58
C ALA A 250 0.26 -40.04 -13.99
N LEU A 251 0.98 -40.34 -15.06
CA LEU A 251 1.90 -39.40 -15.70
C LEU A 251 1.17 -38.77 -16.89
N PRO A 252 0.12 -37.94 -16.71
CA PRO A 252 -0.61 -37.48 -17.85
C PRO A 252 0.25 -36.50 -18.64
N THR A 253 0.91 -36.97 -19.70
CA THR A 253 1.74 -36.14 -20.55
C THR A 253 0.84 -35.42 -21.54
N LEU A 254 0.35 -34.23 -21.20
CA LEU A 254 -0.42 -33.43 -22.16
C LEU A 254 0.54 -32.89 -23.23
N SER A 255 0.35 -33.24 -24.50
CA SER A 255 1.27 -32.92 -25.60
C SER A 255 0.61 -32.32 -26.84
N GLY A 256 -0.69 -31.99 -26.79
CA GLY A 256 -1.41 -31.30 -27.88
C GLY A 256 -1.17 -29.78 -27.90
N THR A 257 -1.88 -29.06 -28.76
CA THR A 257 -1.89 -27.59 -28.76
C THR A 257 -2.93 -27.06 -27.77
N VAL A 258 -2.69 -25.89 -27.18
CA VAL A 258 -3.69 -25.13 -26.41
C VAL A 258 -3.88 -23.76 -27.07
N SER A 259 -5.13 -23.35 -27.30
CA SER A 259 -5.44 -22.11 -28.02
C SER A 259 -6.72 -21.42 -27.54
N GLY A 260 -6.87 -20.14 -27.92
CA GLY A 260 -8.00 -19.27 -27.57
C GLY A 260 -7.70 -18.27 -26.45
N GLY A 261 -8.60 -17.33 -26.21
CA GLY A 261 -8.45 -16.24 -25.23
C GLY A 261 -9.32 -16.36 -23.97
N GLY A 262 -9.99 -17.50 -23.75
CA GLY A 262 -10.82 -17.74 -22.57
C GLY A 262 -10.05 -18.08 -21.28
N THR A 263 -10.74 -18.60 -20.27
CA THR A 263 -10.14 -19.00 -18.99
C THR A 263 -10.10 -20.51 -18.84
N LEU A 264 -8.90 -21.10 -18.79
CA LEU A 264 -8.70 -22.51 -18.47
C LEU A 264 -8.32 -22.66 -16.99
N ASN A 265 -9.23 -23.24 -16.20
CA ASN A 265 -8.95 -23.63 -14.82
C ASN A 265 -8.30 -25.03 -14.84
N MET A 266 -7.07 -25.12 -14.37
CA MET A 266 -6.34 -26.37 -14.25
C MET A 266 -6.19 -26.73 -12.77
N VAL A 267 -6.84 -27.81 -12.37
CA VAL A 267 -6.75 -28.34 -11.02
C VAL A 267 -5.70 -29.44 -11.02
N VAL A 268 -4.56 -29.17 -10.37
CA VAL A 268 -3.42 -30.08 -10.25
C VAL A 268 -3.49 -30.86 -8.94
N ASP A 269 -3.17 -32.15 -8.99
CA ASP A 269 -3.26 -33.07 -7.85
C ASP A 269 -1.86 -33.54 -7.36
N TYR A 270 -1.80 -34.20 -6.20
CA TYR A 270 -0.53 -34.66 -5.60
C TYR A 270 0.22 -35.64 -6.53
N VAL A 271 1.42 -35.22 -6.99
CA VAL A 271 2.46 -35.99 -7.72
C VAL A 271 2.23 -36.27 -9.21
N ARG A 272 3.19 -35.78 -10.03
CA ARG A 272 3.65 -36.23 -11.38
C ARG A 272 2.76 -35.98 -12.62
N ASP A 273 2.23 -34.77 -12.80
CA ASP A 273 1.75 -34.32 -14.13
C ASP A 273 2.86 -33.55 -14.89
N GLU A 274 3.09 -33.84 -16.18
CA GLU A 274 4.05 -33.10 -17.03
C GLU A 274 3.35 -32.41 -18.19
N LEU A 275 3.44 -31.08 -18.22
CA LEU A 275 3.00 -30.28 -19.36
C LEU A 275 4.05 -30.29 -20.46
N ARG A 276 3.66 -30.77 -21.63
CA ARG A 276 4.44 -30.73 -22.87
C ARG A 276 3.69 -30.07 -24.03
N ASN A 277 2.46 -29.60 -23.80
CA ASN A 277 1.65 -28.94 -24.80
C ASN A 277 2.35 -27.69 -25.38
N ASP A 278 1.94 -27.34 -26.59
CA ASP A 278 2.24 -26.04 -27.19
C ASP A 278 1.12 -25.04 -26.89
N TRP A 279 1.42 -24.04 -26.07
CA TRP A 279 0.46 -22.99 -25.68
C TRP A 279 0.61 -21.69 -26.48
N SER A 280 1.45 -21.68 -27.52
CA SER A 280 1.75 -20.45 -28.28
C SER A 280 0.54 -19.80 -28.96
N GLY A 281 -0.58 -20.52 -29.10
CA GLY A 281 -1.85 -20.01 -29.59
C GLY A 281 -2.86 -19.59 -28.50
N PHE A 282 -2.48 -19.67 -27.22
CA PHE A 282 -3.34 -19.32 -26.09
C PHE A 282 -3.02 -17.90 -25.61
N THR A 283 -4.03 -17.05 -25.55
CA THR A 283 -3.90 -15.63 -25.16
C THR A 283 -4.71 -15.29 -23.90
N GLY A 284 -5.31 -16.31 -23.27
CA GLY A 284 -6.25 -16.17 -22.17
C GLY A 284 -5.63 -16.35 -20.78
N ASN A 285 -6.48 -16.68 -19.81
CA ASN A 285 -6.08 -16.93 -18.42
C ASN A 285 -5.89 -18.44 -18.20
N LEU A 286 -4.71 -18.84 -17.72
CA LEU A 286 -4.48 -20.17 -17.17
C LEU A 286 -4.49 -20.07 -15.64
N VAL A 287 -5.56 -20.54 -15.03
CA VAL A 287 -5.74 -20.52 -13.57
C VAL A 287 -5.35 -21.87 -13.00
N VAL A 288 -4.26 -21.93 -12.24
CA VAL A 288 -3.75 -23.16 -11.62
C VAL A 288 -4.09 -23.18 -10.14
N SER A 289 -4.74 -24.25 -9.69
CA SER A 289 -5.05 -24.49 -8.28
C SER A 289 -4.63 -25.89 -7.84
N ALA A 290 -4.24 -26.03 -6.58
CA ALA A 290 -4.04 -27.34 -5.96
C ALA A 290 -5.37 -28.10 -5.83
N SER A 291 -5.31 -29.38 -5.50
CA SER A 291 -6.47 -30.20 -5.12
C SER A 291 -6.44 -30.50 -3.61
N ILE A 292 -7.54 -31.05 -3.09
CA ILE A 292 -7.86 -31.28 -1.67
C ILE A 292 -6.89 -32.20 -0.88
N ARG A 293 -5.80 -32.70 -1.47
CA ARG A 293 -4.90 -33.68 -0.84
C ARG A 293 -3.42 -33.26 -0.90
N GLY A 294 -3.03 -32.31 -0.05
CA GLY A 294 -1.61 -31.95 0.17
C GLY A 294 -0.96 -31.18 -0.99
N ASN A 295 0.37 -31.08 -0.96
CA ASN A 295 1.16 -30.31 -1.93
C ASN A 295 0.96 -30.80 -3.37
N SER A 296 0.61 -29.91 -4.31
CA SER A 296 0.36 -30.27 -5.71
C SER A 296 1.50 -29.82 -6.63
N ASP A 297 1.72 -30.46 -7.77
CA ASP A 297 2.84 -30.16 -8.66
C ASP A 297 2.36 -29.66 -10.04
N PHE A 298 2.85 -28.51 -10.48
CA PHE A 298 2.72 -28.01 -11.86
C PHE A 298 4.07 -28.14 -12.56
N ARG A 299 4.28 -29.20 -13.35
CA ARG A 299 5.60 -29.51 -13.94
C ARG A 299 5.64 -29.23 -15.44
N ILE A 300 6.70 -28.58 -15.88
CA ILE A 300 7.02 -28.30 -17.28
C ILE A 300 8.02 -29.37 -17.76
N GLY A 301 7.54 -30.26 -18.64
CA GLY A 301 8.24 -31.49 -19.06
C GLY A 301 9.22 -31.31 -20.22
N SER A 302 9.91 -32.40 -20.60
CA SER A 302 10.80 -32.41 -21.77
C SER A 302 10.02 -32.38 -23.07
N GLY A 303 10.40 -31.51 -24.01
CA GLY A 303 9.65 -31.29 -25.25
C GLY A 303 8.59 -30.18 -25.16
N PHE A 304 8.49 -29.48 -24.03
CA PHE A 304 7.70 -28.26 -23.91
C PHE A 304 8.21 -27.18 -24.88
N ASN A 305 7.30 -26.52 -25.60
CA ASN A 305 7.65 -25.35 -26.42
C ASN A 305 8.02 -24.19 -25.48
N PRO A 306 9.27 -23.67 -25.49
CA PRO A 306 9.68 -22.61 -24.59
C PRO A 306 8.82 -21.33 -24.74
N ASN A 307 8.25 -21.07 -25.91
CA ASN A 307 7.43 -19.87 -26.14
C ASN A 307 5.96 -20.03 -25.74
N SER A 308 5.57 -21.19 -25.20
CA SER A 308 4.20 -21.55 -24.87
C SER A 308 3.45 -20.50 -24.05
N PHE A 309 4.03 -19.92 -22.99
CA PHE A 309 3.29 -19.00 -22.12
C PHE A 309 3.47 -17.53 -22.47
N ALA A 310 4.14 -17.18 -23.58
CA ALA A 310 4.51 -15.79 -23.89
C ALA A 310 3.31 -14.82 -23.98
N THR A 311 2.13 -15.31 -24.34
CA THR A 311 0.88 -14.55 -24.45
C THR A 311 -0.17 -14.92 -23.40
N THR A 312 0.21 -15.73 -22.40
CA THR A 312 -0.71 -16.27 -21.41
C THR A 312 -0.60 -15.53 -20.08
N HIS A 313 -1.73 -15.27 -19.43
CA HIS A 313 -1.74 -14.88 -18.02
C HIS A 313 -1.82 -16.14 -17.15
N LEU A 314 -0.71 -16.50 -16.51
CA LEU A 314 -0.61 -17.62 -15.57
C LEU A 314 -0.94 -17.14 -14.15
N ILE A 315 -2.02 -17.68 -13.58
CA ILE A 315 -2.59 -17.27 -12.30
C ILE A 315 -2.54 -18.46 -11.33
N PHE A 316 -1.92 -18.30 -10.17
CA PHE A 316 -2.01 -19.30 -9.09
C PHE A 316 -3.02 -18.85 -8.03
N THR A 317 -3.96 -19.73 -7.70
CA THR A 317 -5.03 -19.47 -6.72
C THR A 317 -5.25 -20.66 -5.80
N ASN A 318 -5.94 -20.43 -4.68
CA ASN A 318 -6.44 -21.50 -3.83
C ASN A 318 -7.56 -22.28 -4.56
N ASP A 319 -7.63 -23.57 -4.24
CA ASP A 319 -8.89 -24.31 -4.35
C ASP A 319 -9.86 -23.78 -3.27
N PRO A 320 -11.14 -23.48 -3.58
CA PRO A 320 -12.15 -23.20 -2.55
C PRO A 320 -12.24 -24.25 -1.43
N PHE A 321 -11.66 -25.44 -1.59
CA PHE A 321 -11.71 -26.53 -0.61
C PHE A 321 -10.39 -26.87 0.13
N ALA A 322 -9.26 -26.16 -0.08
CA ALA A 322 -7.98 -26.52 0.57
C ALA A 322 -6.92 -25.39 0.73
N SER A 323 -6.00 -25.59 1.68
CA SER A 323 -4.86 -24.71 2.02
C SER A 323 -3.51 -25.16 1.41
N SER A 324 -3.54 -25.90 0.31
CA SER A 324 -2.37 -26.59 -0.27
C SER A 324 -1.49 -25.68 -1.14
N THR A 325 -0.16 -25.84 -1.07
CA THR A 325 0.79 -25.14 -1.97
C THR A 325 0.93 -25.87 -3.31
N VAL A 326 0.97 -25.12 -4.41
CA VAL A 326 1.37 -25.59 -5.75
C VAL A 326 2.88 -25.43 -5.93
N PHE A 327 3.57 -26.48 -6.32
CA PHE A 327 4.99 -26.43 -6.66
C PHE A 327 5.15 -26.38 -8.17
N MET A 328 5.74 -25.30 -8.68
CA MET A 328 6.07 -25.20 -10.10
C MET A 328 7.50 -25.72 -10.35
N TYR A 329 7.63 -26.70 -11.24
CA TYR A 329 8.90 -27.33 -11.61
C TYR A 329 9.19 -27.19 -13.10
N ASN A 330 10.48 -27.09 -13.44
CA ASN A 330 10.97 -27.34 -14.80
C ASN A 330 11.82 -28.61 -14.80
N CYS A 331 11.32 -29.69 -15.45
CA CYS A 331 11.94 -31.01 -15.46
C CYS A 331 12.55 -31.44 -16.80
N GLY A 332 12.59 -30.59 -17.85
CA GLY A 332 12.96 -31.11 -19.18
C GLY A 332 13.48 -30.19 -20.28
N LEU A 333 13.80 -28.91 -20.05
CA LEU A 333 14.53 -28.13 -21.07
C LEU A 333 16.00 -28.56 -21.09
N ASN A 334 16.36 -29.51 -21.96
CA ASN A 334 17.75 -29.91 -22.23
C ASN A 334 18.47 -28.96 -23.22
N ALA A 335 17.94 -27.75 -23.43
CA ALA A 335 18.42 -26.80 -24.43
C ALA A 335 19.20 -25.63 -23.79
N PRO A 336 20.18 -25.02 -24.48
CA PRO A 336 21.05 -23.98 -23.95
C PRO A 336 20.36 -22.63 -23.60
N ALA A 337 19.04 -22.50 -23.77
CA ALA A 337 18.27 -21.34 -23.33
C ALA A 337 17.04 -21.80 -22.52
N ASN A 338 17.22 -21.94 -21.21
CA ASN A 338 16.17 -22.26 -20.24
C ASN A 338 15.24 -21.06 -19.96
N ASN A 339 14.85 -20.32 -21.00
CA ASN A 339 13.94 -19.19 -20.87
C ASN A 339 12.48 -19.67 -20.94
N LEU A 340 11.70 -19.30 -19.93
CA LEU A 340 10.27 -19.50 -19.84
C LEU A 340 9.58 -18.13 -19.91
N PRO A 341 9.26 -17.62 -21.12
CA PRO A 341 8.38 -16.48 -21.29
C PRO A 341 6.97 -16.80 -20.81
N ILE A 342 6.47 -15.91 -19.96
CA ILE A 342 5.12 -15.90 -19.41
C ILE A 342 4.57 -14.50 -19.68
N GLY A 343 3.40 -14.40 -20.31
CA GLY A 343 2.75 -13.14 -20.61
C GLY A 343 2.55 -12.34 -19.33
N GLU A 344 1.85 -12.90 -18.35
CA GLU A 344 1.82 -12.39 -16.99
C GLU A 344 1.83 -13.50 -15.97
N LEU A 345 2.43 -13.25 -14.80
CA LEU A 345 2.51 -14.21 -13.72
C LEU A 345 1.92 -13.60 -12.45
N SER A 346 0.81 -14.16 -11.98
CA SER A 346 0.16 -13.68 -10.76
C SER A 346 -0.13 -14.78 -9.74
N ALA A 347 -0.14 -14.36 -8.48
CA ALA A 347 -0.55 -15.14 -7.32
C ALA A 347 -0.95 -14.13 -6.23
N THR A 348 -2.21 -14.08 -5.81
CA THR A 348 -2.68 -13.07 -4.83
C THR A 348 -2.72 -13.58 -3.40
N VAL A 349 -2.54 -14.89 -3.21
CA VAL A 349 -2.51 -15.51 -1.88
C VAL A 349 -1.05 -15.79 -1.50
N PRO A 350 -0.53 -15.21 -0.40
CA PRO A 350 0.84 -15.42 0.04
C PRO A 350 1.19 -16.90 0.19
N GLY A 351 2.25 -17.33 -0.50
CA GLY A 351 2.78 -18.69 -0.40
C GLY A 351 1.96 -19.78 -1.08
N ILE A 352 0.93 -19.43 -1.87
CA ILE A 352 0.10 -20.41 -2.58
C ILE A 352 0.88 -21.21 -3.63
N VAL A 353 1.95 -20.63 -4.16
CA VAL A 353 2.83 -21.27 -5.13
C VAL A 353 4.28 -21.21 -4.65
N SER A 354 5.06 -22.25 -4.92
CA SER A 354 6.50 -22.31 -4.71
C SER A 354 7.20 -22.68 -6.02
N ILE A 355 8.04 -21.79 -6.52
CA ILE A 355 8.75 -22.01 -7.79
C ILE A 355 10.14 -22.56 -7.52
N ILE A 356 10.46 -23.70 -8.14
CA ILE A 356 11.72 -24.42 -7.96
C ILE A 356 12.30 -24.80 -9.32
N SER A 357 13.60 -24.58 -9.51
CA SER A 357 14.38 -25.10 -10.64
C SER A 357 14.92 -26.50 -10.32
N GLY A 358 14.64 -27.46 -11.21
CA GLY A 358 15.15 -28.84 -11.14
C GLY A 358 14.16 -29.90 -10.64
N ASN A 359 14.48 -31.16 -10.92
CA ASN A 359 13.66 -32.33 -10.59
C ASN A 359 14.04 -32.89 -9.19
N THR A 360 13.12 -32.84 -8.23
CA THR A 360 13.34 -33.38 -6.87
C THR A 360 13.16 -34.90 -6.79
N THR A 361 12.64 -35.57 -7.82
CA THR A 361 12.31 -37.01 -7.75
C THR A 361 13.48 -37.96 -8.02
N THR A 362 14.59 -37.50 -8.61
CA THR A 362 15.81 -38.32 -8.81
C THR A 362 17.02 -37.85 -7.98
N GLY A 363 16.88 -36.77 -7.21
CA GLY A 363 18.01 -36.09 -6.56
C GLY A 363 18.98 -35.41 -7.53
N THR A 364 18.73 -35.46 -8.85
CA THR A 364 19.54 -34.80 -9.88
C THR A 364 18.97 -33.41 -10.14
N LYS A 365 19.53 -32.40 -9.47
CA LYS A 365 19.23 -30.99 -9.78
C LYS A 365 19.63 -30.74 -11.23
N ASN A 366 18.74 -30.15 -12.05
CA ASN A 366 19.16 -29.62 -13.33
C ASN A 366 20.26 -28.58 -13.04
N SER A 367 21.46 -28.76 -13.62
CA SER A 367 22.58 -27.85 -13.38
C SER A 367 22.39 -26.50 -14.09
N ALA A 368 21.46 -26.42 -15.05
CA ALA A 368 21.24 -25.24 -15.84
C ALA A 368 20.14 -24.34 -15.22
N PRO A 369 20.36 -23.01 -15.16
CA PRO A 369 19.46 -22.06 -14.52
C PRO A 369 18.13 -21.93 -15.26
N MET A 370 16.98 -21.81 -14.59
CA MET A 370 15.69 -21.46 -15.20
C MET A 370 15.55 -19.94 -15.25
N ILE A 371 15.15 -19.35 -16.38
CA ILE A 371 14.88 -17.91 -16.50
C ILE A 371 13.38 -17.71 -16.69
N LEU A 372 12.74 -16.97 -15.79
CA LEU A 372 11.35 -16.55 -15.92
C LEU A 372 11.32 -15.17 -16.58
N THR A 373 10.80 -15.08 -17.80
CA THR A 373 10.55 -13.80 -18.46
C THR A 373 9.08 -13.43 -18.29
N VAL A 374 8.76 -12.34 -17.60
CA VAL A 374 7.38 -11.98 -17.20
C VAL A 374 7.01 -10.57 -17.64
N GLY A 375 5.73 -10.31 -17.94
CA GLY A 375 5.21 -8.98 -18.23
C GLY A 375 4.89 -8.70 -19.71
N GLY A 376 4.91 -9.74 -20.56
CA GLY A 376 4.62 -9.64 -21.99
C GLY A 376 3.22 -9.12 -22.35
N LEU A 377 2.23 -9.18 -21.44
CA LEU A 377 0.89 -8.61 -21.69
C LEU A 377 0.79 -7.11 -21.42
N ASN A 378 1.83 -6.48 -20.87
CA ASN A 378 1.86 -5.05 -20.57
C ASN A 378 0.80 -4.61 -19.55
N THR A 379 0.44 -5.48 -18.62
CA THR A 379 -0.53 -5.20 -17.55
C THR A 379 0.12 -5.27 -16.19
N ASP A 380 -0.51 -4.65 -15.18
CA ASP A 380 -0.03 -4.78 -13.81
C ASP A 380 -0.42 -6.16 -13.25
N SER A 381 0.51 -6.83 -12.58
CA SER A 381 0.27 -8.13 -11.94
C SER A 381 1.07 -8.27 -10.64
N GLU A 382 0.53 -9.07 -9.72
CA GLU A 382 1.14 -9.31 -8.41
C GLU A 382 1.45 -10.78 -8.22
N PHE A 383 2.66 -11.07 -7.74
CA PHE A 383 3.10 -12.41 -7.40
C PHE A 383 3.51 -12.49 -5.92
N SER A 384 2.61 -13.02 -5.09
CA SER A 384 2.82 -13.32 -3.67
C SER A 384 3.35 -14.76 -3.43
N GLY A 385 3.85 -15.42 -4.48
CA GLY A 385 4.41 -16.76 -4.40
C GLY A 385 5.83 -16.83 -3.82
N ASN A 386 6.29 -18.03 -3.53
CA ASN A 386 7.58 -18.31 -2.91
C ASN A 386 8.65 -18.70 -3.93
N PHE A 387 9.87 -18.18 -3.73
CA PHE A 387 11.11 -18.77 -4.23
C PHE A 387 11.88 -19.30 -3.00
N PRO A 388 11.75 -20.57 -2.62
CA PRO A 388 12.29 -21.09 -1.36
C PRO A 388 13.82 -21.20 -1.36
N ALA A 389 14.43 -21.30 -0.18
CA ALA A 389 15.85 -21.58 -0.06
C ALA A 389 16.19 -22.92 -0.75
N GLY A 390 17.21 -22.91 -1.61
CA GLY A 390 17.57 -24.09 -2.39
C GLY A 390 16.65 -24.36 -3.59
N ALA A 391 15.82 -23.39 -4.01
CA ALA A 391 15.04 -23.41 -5.25
C ALA A 391 15.89 -23.58 -6.54
N GLY A 392 17.21 -23.68 -6.41
CA GLY A 392 18.16 -23.70 -7.52
C GLY A 392 18.29 -22.33 -8.20
N SER A 393 18.99 -22.30 -9.33
CA SER A 393 19.28 -21.05 -10.02
C SER A 393 18.10 -20.61 -10.88
N ILE A 394 17.20 -19.81 -10.29
CA ILE A 394 16.11 -19.15 -11.01
C ILE A 394 16.51 -17.70 -11.29
N GLY A 395 16.52 -17.29 -12.55
CA GLY A 395 16.64 -15.91 -12.99
C GLY A 395 15.28 -15.30 -13.34
N ILE A 396 15.19 -13.98 -13.26
CA ILE A 396 13.99 -13.19 -13.54
C ILE A 396 14.32 -12.13 -14.59
N VAL A 397 13.50 -12.02 -15.62
CA VAL A 397 13.54 -10.94 -16.62
C VAL A 397 12.16 -10.29 -16.69
N LYS A 398 12.05 -9.05 -16.22
CA LYS A 398 10.82 -8.26 -16.32
C LYS A 398 10.78 -7.50 -17.64
N VAL A 399 9.78 -7.77 -18.49
CA VAL A 399 9.55 -7.14 -19.80
C VAL A 399 8.18 -6.44 -19.83
N GLY A 400 7.87 -5.76 -20.94
CA GLY A 400 6.61 -5.03 -21.14
C GLY A 400 6.43 -3.82 -20.23
N THR A 401 5.39 -3.03 -20.47
CA THR A 401 5.21 -1.71 -19.83
C THR A 401 4.54 -1.73 -18.46
N GLY A 402 3.89 -2.85 -18.09
CA GLY A 402 3.19 -2.99 -16.81
C GLY A 402 4.10 -3.10 -15.60
N THR A 403 3.51 -3.07 -14.41
CA THR A 403 4.15 -3.28 -13.10
C THR A 403 3.99 -4.72 -12.66
N TRP A 404 5.11 -5.41 -12.45
CA TRP A 404 5.10 -6.70 -11.78
C TRP A 404 5.54 -6.55 -10.34
N THR A 405 4.64 -6.82 -9.40
CA THR A 405 4.90 -6.69 -7.96
C THR A 405 5.28 -8.04 -7.38
N LEU A 406 6.51 -8.16 -6.90
CA LEU A 406 7.02 -9.32 -6.19
C LEU A 406 6.78 -9.13 -4.68
N ASP A 407 5.71 -9.73 -4.16
CA ASP A 407 5.23 -9.61 -2.76
C ASP A 407 5.29 -10.96 -2.01
N GLY A 408 6.12 -11.87 -2.48
CA GLY A 408 6.30 -13.19 -1.87
C GLY A 408 6.91 -13.13 -0.46
N PRO A 409 6.43 -13.94 0.51
CA PRO A 409 6.99 -13.96 1.87
C PRO A 409 8.37 -14.63 1.94
N THR A 410 8.73 -15.47 0.97
CA THR A 410 10.06 -16.08 0.86
C THR A 410 10.59 -15.94 -0.56
N VAL A 411 11.68 -15.19 -0.75
CA VAL A 411 12.31 -14.99 -2.06
C VAL A 411 13.83 -15.21 -2.00
N GLU A 412 14.30 -16.39 -2.36
CA GLU A 412 15.67 -16.86 -2.16
C GLU A 412 16.36 -17.34 -3.46
N TYR A 413 15.81 -16.99 -4.62
CA TYR A 413 16.41 -17.37 -5.90
C TYR A 413 17.80 -16.75 -6.09
N THR A 414 18.68 -17.45 -6.81
CA THR A 414 20.09 -17.05 -6.98
C THR A 414 20.47 -16.67 -8.41
N GLY A 415 19.60 -16.86 -9.39
CA GLY A 415 19.85 -16.46 -10.77
C GLY A 415 19.71 -14.94 -10.94
N MET A 416 20.06 -14.45 -12.13
CA MET A 416 20.08 -13.02 -12.43
C MET A 416 18.70 -12.37 -12.27
N THR A 417 18.67 -11.07 -11.97
CA THR A 417 17.47 -10.24 -12.08
C THR A 417 17.72 -9.16 -13.11
N VAL A 418 16.87 -9.08 -14.13
CA VAL A 418 16.91 -8.06 -15.18
C VAL A 418 15.56 -7.36 -15.26
N VAL A 419 15.56 -6.04 -15.18
CA VAL A 419 14.39 -5.21 -15.48
C VAL A 419 14.60 -4.63 -16.86
N SER A 420 14.04 -5.26 -17.89
CA SER A 420 14.19 -4.83 -19.28
C SER A 420 13.23 -3.71 -19.67
N ASN A 421 11.99 -3.73 -19.17
CA ASN A 421 10.98 -2.70 -19.41
C ASN A 421 9.92 -2.64 -18.29
N GLY A 422 9.19 -1.53 -18.19
CA GLY A 422 8.15 -1.31 -17.18
C GLY A 422 8.71 -1.26 -15.76
N VAL A 423 7.95 -1.77 -14.80
CA VAL A 423 8.31 -1.71 -13.38
C VAL A 423 8.44 -3.11 -12.79
N LEU A 424 9.57 -3.41 -12.15
CA LEU A 424 9.66 -4.48 -11.15
C LEU A 424 9.52 -3.82 -9.77
N GLN A 425 8.42 -4.08 -9.07
CA GLN A 425 8.21 -3.58 -7.72
C GLN A 425 8.50 -4.68 -6.68
N ILE A 426 9.27 -4.33 -5.66
CA ILE A 426 9.60 -5.20 -4.53
C ILE A 426 8.69 -4.84 -3.36
N GLY A 427 7.70 -5.70 -3.14
CA GLY A 427 6.73 -5.60 -2.06
C GLY A 427 5.70 -4.49 -2.20
N LYS A 428 4.61 -4.62 -1.44
CA LYS A 428 3.59 -3.57 -1.21
C LYS A 428 3.10 -3.51 0.25
N GLY A 429 3.67 -4.34 1.13
CA GLY A 429 3.29 -4.50 2.54
C GLY A 429 4.51 -4.72 3.41
N THR A 430 4.63 -5.88 4.09
CA THR A 430 5.85 -6.37 4.80
C THR A 430 6.65 -7.44 4.03
N ALA A 431 6.12 -7.96 2.92
CA ALA A 431 6.71 -9.04 2.13
C ALA A 431 7.43 -8.57 0.85
N GLY A 432 8.12 -9.49 0.18
CA GLY A 432 8.89 -9.21 -1.03
C GLY A 432 10.33 -8.77 -0.75
N LYS A 433 11.27 -9.33 -1.53
CA LYS A 433 12.68 -8.93 -1.56
C LYS A 433 13.28 -9.30 -2.91
N LEU A 434 14.42 -8.70 -3.25
CA LEU A 434 15.23 -9.14 -4.39
C LEU A 434 15.83 -10.52 -4.12
N GLY A 435 16.17 -11.24 -5.19
CA GLY A 435 16.94 -12.48 -5.08
C GLY A 435 18.38 -12.23 -4.64
N ARG A 436 19.14 -13.32 -4.51
CA ARG A 436 20.51 -13.33 -4.00
C ARG A 436 21.60 -13.14 -5.07
N SER A 437 21.22 -12.77 -6.30
CA SER A 437 22.19 -12.39 -7.34
C SER A 437 23.05 -11.23 -6.84
N ALA A 438 24.35 -11.25 -7.11
CA ALA A 438 25.23 -10.13 -6.75
C ALA A 438 24.82 -8.83 -7.45
N VAL A 439 24.31 -8.93 -8.68
CA VAL A 439 23.94 -7.79 -9.54
C VAL A 439 22.48 -7.89 -9.99
N VAL A 440 21.79 -6.75 -9.98
CA VAL A 440 20.49 -6.53 -10.61
C VAL A 440 20.68 -5.58 -11.78
N THR A 441 20.42 -6.02 -13.00
CA THR A 441 20.48 -5.18 -14.20
C THR A 441 19.15 -4.46 -14.39
N ASN A 442 19.12 -3.16 -14.13
CA ASN A 442 17.95 -2.30 -14.23
C ASN A 442 18.04 -1.41 -15.48
N ASN A 443 17.31 -1.77 -16.54
CA ASN A 443 17.18 -0.96 -17.76
C ASN A 443 15.90 -0.12 -17.81
N ALA A 444 15.01 -0.25 -16.81
CA ALA A 444 13.73 0.46 -16.74
C ALA A 444 13.48 0.95 -15.30
N THR A 445 12.46 0.49 -14.59
CA THR A 445 12.20 0.93 -13.21
C THR A 445 12.26 -0.23 -12.21
N LEU A 446 13.11 -0.08 -11.19
CA LEU A 446 13.13 -0.94 -10.02
C LEU A 446 12.53 -0.17 -8.83
N ALA A 447 11.34 -0.56 -8.39
CA ALA A 447 10.61 0.10 -7.31
C ALA A 447 10.63 -0.72 -6.01
N PHE A 448 10.59 -0.05 -4.86
CA PHE A 448 10.55 -0.66 -3.53
C PHE A 448 9.33 -0.14 -2.76
N GLY A 449 8.31 -0.98 -2.60
CA GLY A 449 7.03 -0.66 -1.96
C GLY A 449 6.92 -1.18 -0.52
N ARG A 450 8.05 -1.29 0.19
CA ARG A 450 8.13 -1.85 1.55
C ARG A 450 7.63 -0.85 2.60
N SER A 451 6.79 -1.31 3.54
CA SER A 451 6.33 -0.50 4.68
C SER A 451 7.25 -0.57 5.92
N ASP A 452 8.21 -1.49 5.92
CA ASP A 452 9.22 -1.67 6.97
C ASP A 452 10.63 -1.33 6.45
N THR A 453 11.65 -1.61 7.25
CA THR A 453 13.04 -1.44 6.82
C THR A 453 13.49 -2.59 5.93
N LEU A 454 13.89 -2.27 4.68
CA LEU A 454 14.52 -3.22 3.76
C LEU A 454 15.96 -2.78 3.46
N SER A 455 16.92 -3.68 3.70
CA SER A 455 18.30 -3.50 3.25
C SER A 455 18.55 -4.23 1.94
N VAL A 456 19.01 -3.49 0.92
CA VAL A 456 19.37 -4.00 -0.40
C VAL A 456 20.88 -4.02 -0.53
N THR A 457 21.43 -5.23 -0.57
CA THR A 457 22.87 -5.47 -0.68
C THR A 457 23.32 -5.79 -2.10
N ASN A 458 22.38 -6.02 -3.03
CA ASN A 458 22.68 -6.21 -4.44
C ASN A 458 23.29 -4.93 -5.03
N VAL A 459 24.23 -5.08 -5.96
CA VAL A 459 24.62 -3.98 -6.85
C VAL A 459 23.52 -3.79 -7.88
N ILE A 460 22.97 -2.58 -7.95
CA ILE A 460 22.02 -2.19 -8.99
C ILE A 460 22.82 -1.52 -10.11
N ASP A 461 22.65 -2.01 -11.33
CA ASP A 461 23.36 -1.59 -12.54
C ASP A 461 22.38 -1.17 -13.65
N GLY A 462 22.87 -0.51 -14.70
CA GLY A 462 22.10 -0.17 -15.90
C GLY A 462 21.51 1.25 -15.94
N PRO A 463 20.87 1.67 -17.04
CA PRO A 463 20.40 3.04 -17.22
C PRO A 463 19.09 3.37 -16.46
N GLY A 464 18.49 2.39 -15.79
CA GLY A 464 17.15 2.50 -15.21
C GLY A 464 17.05 3.36 -13.94
N ILE A 465 15.81 3.63 -13.55
CA ILE A 465 15.39 4.41 -12.39
C ILE A 465 15.25 3.48 -11.18
N VAL A 466 15.67 3.95 -10.01
CA VAL A 466 15.38 3.32 -8.72
C VAL A 466 14.32 4.14 -8.00
N GLU A 467 13.19 3.53 -7.62
CA GLU A 467 12.11 4.21 -6.90
C GLU A 467 11.90 3.63 -5.51
N GLN A 468 11.78 4.48 -4.50
CA GLN A 468 11.21 4.14 -3.22
C GLN A 468 9.78 4.67 -3.15
N VAL A 469 8.81 3.76 -3.04
CA VAL A 469 7.38 4.08 -3.07
C VAL A 469 6.65 3.66 -1.79
N GLY A 470 7.28 2.83 -0.95
CA GLY A 470 6.74 2.40 0.34
C GLY A 470 6.94 3.40 1.47
N THR A 471 6.21 3.24 2.57
CA THR A 471 6.30 4.11 3.76
C THR A 471 7.47 3.76 4.69
N GLY A 472 8.16 2.64 4.44
CA GLY A 472 9.27 2.18 5.27
C GLY A 472 10.60 2.86 4.94
N THR A 473 11.68 2.24 5.42
CA THR A 473 13.06 2.68 5.16
C THR A 473 13.75 1.77 4.16
N LEU A 474 14.15 2.28 3.00
CA LEU A 474 15.03 1.54 2.09
C LEU A 474 16.49 1.88 2.42
N ILE A 475 17.29 0.88 2.74
CA ILE A 475 18.74 1.03 2.93
C ILE A 475 19.42 0.51 1.67
N LEU A 476 20.06 1.40 0.89
CA LEU A 476 20.92 0.99 -0.22
C LEU A 476 22.36 0.80 0.29
N ALA A 477 22.78 -0.46 0.42
CA ALA A 477 24.09 -0.85 0.96
C ALA A 477 24.76 -1.91 0.08
N PRO A 478 25.11 -1.59 -1.18
CA PRO A 478 25.65 -2.56 -2.14
C PRO A 478 26.91 -3.23 -1.61
N SER A 479 26.95 -4.57 -1.60
CA SER A 479 28.03 -5.35 -0.98
C SER A 479 29.38 -5.21 -1.68
N ALA A 480 29.38 -4.79 -2.95
CA ALA A 480 30.60 -4.50 -3.73
C ALA A 480 30.97 -3.01 -3.74
N GLY A 481 30.45 -2.21 -2.80
CA GLY A 481 30.89 -0.85 -2.50
C GLY A 481 30.22 0.28 -3.29
N ALA A 482 29.61 0.01 -4.45
CA ALA A 482 28.89 1.02 -5.23
C ALA A 482 27.78 0.40 -6.07
N ASN A 483 26.72 1.17 -6.28
CA ASN A 483 25.76 0.95 -7.35
C ASN A 483 26.26 1.62 -8.63
N THR A 484 26.00 1.00 -9.78
CA THR A 484 26.47 1.47 -11.09
C THR A 484 25.35 1.89 -12.04
N TYR A 485 24.10 1.93 -11.55
CA TYR A 485 23.01 2.47 -12.35
C TYR A 485 23.20 3.96 -12.65
N ALA A 486 22.84 4.38 -13.86
CA ALA A 486 23.00 5.74 -14.34
C ALA A 486 21.71 6.57 -14.29
N GLY A 487 20.55 5.93 -14.19
CA GLY A 487 19.27 6.62 -14.05
C GLY A 487 19.11 7.26 -12.67
N LYS A 488 18.03 8.04 -12.52
CA LYS A 488 17.76 8.78 -11.29
C LYS A 488 17.23 7.89 -10.17
N THR A 489 17.36 8.37 -8.94
CA THR A 489 16.70 7.82 -7.76
C THR A 489 15.51 8.70 -7.39
N VAL A 490 14.34 8.11 -7.16
CA VAL A 490 13.11 8.83 -6.79
C VAL A 490 12.58 8.30 -5.45
N VAL A 491 12.34 9.17 -4.49
CA VAL A 491 11.79 8.84 -3.17
C VAL A 491 10.41 9.47 -3.05
N LYS A 492 9.36 8.67 -3.33
CA LYS A 492 7.95 9.12 -3.30
C LYS A 492 7.32 9.04 -1.92
N SER A 493 7.89 8.23 -1.02
CA SER A 493 7.40 8.01 0.35
C SER A 493 8.51 7.38 1.19
N GLY A 494 8.37 7.44 2.52
CA GLY A 494 9.30 6.83 3.47
C GLY A 494 10.70 7.48 3.44
N SER A 495 11.71 6.75 3.94
CA SER A 495 13.10 7.25 4.02
C SER A 495 14.06 6.38 3.20
N LEU A 496 14.87 7.02 2.35
CA LEU A 496 16.02 6.39 1.69
C LEU A 496 17.27 6.62 2.54
N ALA A 497 17.82 5.55 3.10
CA ALA A 497 19.03 5.59 3.90
C ALA A 497 20.26 5.14 3.09
N VAL A 498 21.32 5.95 3.12
CA VAL A 498 22.60 5.66 2.45
C VAL A 498 23.79 6.02 3.35
N ALA A 499 24.85 5.22 3.28
CA ALA A 499 26.12 5.48 3.97
C ALA A 499 27.14 6.24 3.10
N SER A 500 26.94 6.26 1.78
CA SER A 500 27.80 6.94 0.82
C SER A 500 27.01 7.34 -0.43
N LEU A 501 27.50 8.34 -1.18
CA LEU A 501 26.88 8.72 -2.46
C LEU A 501 26.99 7.64 -3.54
N SER A 502 27.96 6.72 -3.43
CA SER A 502 28.09 5.59 -4.35
C SER A 502 26.91 4.62 -4.29
N ALA A 503 26.10 4.67 -3.22
CA ALA A 503 24.84 3.93 -3.15
C ALA A 503 23.75 4.52 -4.08
N LEU A 504 23.89 5.77 -4.52
CA LEU A 504 22.94 6.47 -5.40
C LEU A 504 23.26 6.30 -6.90
N GLY A 505 24.07 5.30 -7.26
CA GLY A 505 24.46 5.04 -8.65
C GLY A 505 25.66 5.86 -9.12
N THR A 506 25.97 5.81 -10.42
CA THR A 506 27.08 6.57 -11.00
C THR A 506 26.81 8.07 -10.96
N SER A 507 27.84 8.87 -10.67
CA SER A 507 27.77 10.32 -10.83
C SER A 507 27.46 10.67 -12.31
N PRO A 508 26.49 11.56 -12.59
CA PRO A 508 26.24 12.02 -13.95
C PRO A 508 27.47 12.67 -14.59
N ALA A 509 27.58 12.59 -15.92
CA ALA A 509 28.70 13.19 -16.65
C ALA A 509 28.70 14.74 -16.62
N SER A 510 27.52 15.33 -16.40
CA SER A 510 27.27 16.77 -16.25
C SER A 510 26.16 16.98 -15.23
N PHE A 511 26.01 18.21 -14.72
CA PHE A 511 24.94 18.53 -13.77
C PHE A 511 23.54 18.13 -14.28
N THR A 512 22.88 17.25 -13.52
CA THR A 512 21.50 16.83 -13.70
C THR A 512 20.72 17.18 -12.43
N ALA A 513 19.76 18.11 -12.55
CA ALA A 513 19.05 18.67 -11.40
C ALA A 513 18.20 17.64 -10.63
N ASP A 514 17.64 16.65 -11.32
CA ASP A 514 16.69 15.67 -10.78
C ASP A 514 17.27 14.27 -10.61
N GLN A 515 18.60 14.14 -10.55
CA GLN A 515 19.26 12.84 -10.38
C GLN A 515 18.89 12.15 -9.06
N LEU A 516 18.62 12.93 -8.01
CA LEU A 516 17.84 12.50 -6.85
C LEU A 516 16.56 13.34 -6.78
N THR A 517 15.40 12.70 -6.81
CA THR A 517 14.11 13.37 -6.63
C THR A 517 13.48 12.94 -5.31
N LEU A 518 13.10 13.89 -4.46
CA LEU A 518 12.34 13.67 -3.23
C LEU A 518 10.93 14.23 -3.46
N ASP A 519 9.92 13.37 -3.53
CA ASP A 519 8.54 13.74 -3.87
C ASP A 519 7.56 13.06 -2.91
N GLY A 520 7.68 13.39 -1.62
CA GLY A 520 6.90 12.86 -0.50
C GLY A 520 7.73 12.03 0.49
N GLY A 521 8.96 11.64 0.13
CA GLY A 521 9.88 10.93 1.03
C GLY A 521 11.15 11.71 1.36
N SER A 522 12.04 11.06 2.13
CA SER A 522 13.23 11.69 2.72
C SER A 522 14.53 10.99 2.33
N LEU A 523 15.63 11.74 2.23
CA LEU A 523 16.98 11.20 2.30
C LEU A 523 17.47 11.22 3.75
N GLN A 524 17.88 10.07 4.27
CA GLN A 524 18.35 9.88 5.63
C GLN A 524 19.83 9.47 5.65
N ALA A 525 20.64 10.17 6.43
CA ALA A 525 22.02 9.80 6.72
C ALA A 525 22.08 8.98 8.01
N ALA A 526 22.30 7.66 7.89
CA ALA A 526 22.51 6.75 9.03
C ALA A 526 23.91 6.89 9.68
N SER A 527 24.82 7.56 8.97
CA SER A 527 26.15 7.96 9.41
C SER A 527 26.47 9.31 8.77
N SER A 528 27.40 10.09 9.33
CA SER A 528 27.73 11.40 8.76
C SER A 528 28.11 11.28 7.28
N LEU A 529 27.37 12.02 6.45
CA LEU A 529 27.42 11.93 4.99
C LEU A 529 27.63 13.33 4.41
N VAL A 530 28.51 13.42 3.42
CA VAL A 530 28.70 14.63 2.63
C VAL A 530 28.15 14.38 1.23
N TYR A 531 27.10 15.12 0.86
CA TYR A 531 26.50 15.18 -0.46
C TYR A 531 27.16 16.30 -1.26
N ASN A 532 28.30 15.99 -1.88
CA ASN A 532 29.16 16.93 -2.60
C ASN A 532 29.46 16.52 -4.05
N ASP A 533 28.59 15.72 -4.66
CA ASP A 533 28.71 15.39 -6.08
C ASP A 533 28.27 16.62 -6.92
N PRO A 534 29.18 17.25 -7.68
CA PRO A 534 28.89 18.49 -8.41
C PRO A 534 27.89 18.28 -9.56
N ASN A 535 27.72 17.04 -10.01
CA ASN A 535 26.86 16.71 -11.14
C ASN A 535 25.50 16.13 -10.73
N ARG A 536 25.33 15.83 -9.43
CA ARG A 536 24.11 15.24 -8.91
C ARG A 536 23.30 16.29 -8.15
N GLY A 537 22.24 16.80 -8.78
CA GLY A 537 21.27 17.67 -8.13
C GLY A 537 20.23 16.90 -7.32
N ILE A 538 19.64 17.60 -6.36
CA ILE A 538 18.44 17.15 -5.63
C ILE A 538 17.26 17.98 -6.11
N THR A 539 16.14 17.34 -6.45
CA THR A 539 14.88 18.02 -6.78
C THR A 539 13.79 17.66 -5.77
N LEU A 540 13.13 18.68 -5.22
CA LEU A 540 11.92 18.55 -4.43
C LEU A 540 10.70 18.55 -5.36
N GLY A 541 10.05 17.38 -5.48
CA GLY A 541 8.82 17.21 -6.23
C GLY A 541 7.65 17.98 -5.61
N VAL A 542 6.47 17.93 -6.24
CA VAL A 542 5.31 18.72 -5.80
C VAL A 542 4.82 18.34 -4.40
N ALA A 543 5.06 17.10 -3.96
CA ALA A 543 4.73 16.65 -2.61
C ALA A 543 5.78 17.08 -1.56
N GLY A 544 6.88 17.73 -1.97
CA GLY A 544 7.99 18.10 -1.09
C GLY A 544 8.97 16.95 -0.84
N GLY A 545 9.97 17.18 0.00
CA GLY A 545 10.97 16.17 0.33
C GLY A 545 11.61 16.44 1.69
N GLY A 546 12.09 15.36 2.31
CA GLY A 546 12.78 15.43 3.59
C GLY A 546 14.29 15.25 3.48
N LEU A 547 15.03 15.94 4.34
CA LEU A 547 16.43 15.64 4.63
C LEU A 547 16.58 15.36 6.11
N GLY A 548 17.37 14.36 6.45
CA GLY A 548 17.56 13.96 7.83
C GLY A 548 18.86 13.21 8.07
N ALA A 549 19.26 13.21 9.33
CA ALA A 549 20.44 12.52 9.83
C ALA A 549 20.10 11.93 11.20
N ASP A 550 20.64 10.75 11.51
CA ASP A 550 20.47 10.12 12.81
C ASP A 550 21.12 10.95 13.93
N THR A 551 20.68 10.75 15.17
CA THR A 551 21.22 11.42 16.35
C THR A 551 22.75 11.34 16.41
N GLY A 552 23.41 12.49 16.56
CA GLY A 552 24.88 12.58 16.63
C GLY A 552 25.59 12.50 15.28
N THR A 553 24.86 12.48 14.17
CA THR A 553 25.41 12.47 12.82
C THR A 553 25.05 13.75 12.05
N THR A 554 25.71 13.96 10.91
CA THR A 554 25.48 15.14 10.06
C THR A 554 25.30 14.76 8.59
N LEU A 555 24.24 15.24 7.97
CA LEU A 555 24.08 15.29 6.52
C LEU A 555 24.51 16.67 6.01
N SER A 556 25.68 16.75 5.37
CA SER A 556 26.17 17.97 4.75
C SER A 556 25.83 17.99 3.27
N VAL A 557 25.04 18.95 2.81
CA VAL A 557 24.60 19.06 1.41
C VAL A 557 25.23 20.28 0.76
N VAL A 558 26.18 20.01 -0.14
CA VAL A 558 26.90 21.02 -0.93
C VAL A 558 26.26 21.20 -2.30
N SER A 559 25.70 20.14 -2.88
CA SER A 559 25.01 20.19 -4.17
C SER A 559 23.74 21.04 -4.11
N VAL A 560 23.32 21.57 -5.27
CA VAL A 560 22.12 22.40 -5.40
C VAL A 560 20.85 21.58 -5.21
N ILE A 561 19.94 22.10 -4.39
CA ILE A 561 18.55 21.63 -4.24
C ILE A 561 17.61 22.56 -5.01
N GLY A 562 16.83 21.98 -5.92
CA GLY A 562 15.80 22.68 -6.70
C GLY A 562 14.40 22.10 -6.53
N GLY A 563 13.45 22.58 -7.33
CA GLY A 563 12.08 22.07 -7.35
C GLY A 563 11.04 23.01 -6.73
N ALA A 564 9.77 22.58 -6.77
CA ALA A 564 8.63 23.38 -6.31
C ALA A 564 8.16 23.00 -4.89
N GLY A 565 8.53 21.81 -4.43
CA GLY A 565 8.11 21.29 -3.13
C GLY A 565 8.79 21.95 -1.94
N ASN A 566 8.20 21.74 -0.77
CA ASN A 566 8.78 22.13 0.51
C ASN A 566 9.96 21.23 0.89
N LEU A 567 10.96 21.80 1.56
CA LEU A 567 12.02 21.08 2.22
C LEU A 567 11.66 20.86 3.69
N THR A 568 11.70 19.62 4.16
CA THR A 568 11.42 19.28 5.56
C THR A 568 12.65 18.69 6.25
N ILE A 569 12.96 19.15 7.46
CA ILE A 569 13.95 18.56 8.37
C ILE A 569 13.19 17.95 9.55
N SER A 570 13.29 16.64 9.76
CA SER A 570 12.49 15.92 10.78
C SER A 570 13.27 14.94 11.65
N ASP A 571 14.51 14.60 11.29
CA ASP A 571 15.33 13.69 12.09
C ASP A 571 16.16 14.46 13.12
N ALA A 572 16.62 13.78 14.17
CA ALA A 572 17.24 14.43 15.35
C ALA A 572 18.68 14.91 15.14
N GLY A 573 19.35 14.51 14.06
CA GLY A 573 20.71 14.93 13.72
C GLY A 573 20.80 16.33 13.11
N ILE A 574 21.93 16.60 12.47
CA ILE A 574 22.22 17.90 11.84
C ILE A 574 22.11 17.76 10.31
N VAL A 575 21.34 18.65 9.67
CA VAL A 575 21.40 18.89 8.24
C VAL A 575 22.13 20.21 8.00
N SER A 576 23.30 20.17 7.36
CA SER A 576 24.07 21.36 7.00
C SER A 576 23.87 21.65 5.52
N LEU A 577 23.26 22.79 5.18
CA LEU A 577 23.09 23.20 3.78
C LEU A 577 24.14 24.25 3.40
N GLN A 578 24.90 23.95 2.35
CA GLN A 578 25.98 24.81 1.86
C GLN A 578 25.76 25.27 0.41
N GLY A 579 25.00 24.49 -0.37
CA GLY A 579 24.66 24.82 -1.75
C GLY A 579 23.76 26.06 -1.85
N ALA A 580 23.95 26.86 -2.91
CA ALA A 580 23.01 27.92 -3.28
C ALA A 580 21.76 27.28 -3.91
N ASN A 581 20.72 27.12 -3.11
CA ASN A 581 19.54 26.35 -3.49
C ASN A 581 18.53 27.22 -4.24
N ASN A 582 17.80 26.63 -5.18
CA ASN A 582 16.83 27.31 -6.02
C ASN A 582 15.42 26.72 -5.94
N TYR A 583 15.12 25.86 -4.95
CA TYR A 583 13.74 25.44 -4.70
C TYR A 583 12.86 26.65 -4.32
N THR A 584 11.56 26.55 -4.62
CA THR A 584 10.58 27.64 -4.41
C THR A 584 9.56 27.37 -3.31
N GLY A 585 9.53 26.13 -2.80
CA GLY A 585 8.77 25.79 -1.60
C GLY A 585 9.44 26.31 -0.32
N LYS A 586 8.76 26.06 0.81
CA LYS A 586 9.17 26.52 2.14
C LYS A 586 10.21 25.59 2.75
N THR A 587 10.92 26.06 3.77
CA THR A 587 11.79 25.22 4.61
C THR A 587 11.15 25.03 5.98
N ILE A 588 10.94 23.78 6.39
CA ILE A 588 10.21 23.39 7.61
C ILE A 588 11.12 22.57 8.52
N LEU A 589 11.30 23.01 9.77
CA LEU A 589 12.13 22.35 10.78
C LEU A 589 11.22 21.75 11.86
N ASN A 590 10.84 20.48 11.69
CA ASN A 590 10.01 19.76 12.66
C ASN A 590 10.80 19.22 13.85
N SER A 591 12.10 18.97 13.67
CA SER A 591 13.02 18.46 14.70
C SER A 591 14.47 18.69 14.25
N GLY A 592 15.42 18.25 15.07
CA GLY A 592 16.86 18.30 14.78
C GLY A 592 17.39 19.71 14.56
N THR A 593 18.49 19.79 13.83
CA THR A 593 19.18 21.06 13.55
C THR A 593 19.38 21.27 12.05
N LEU A 594 18.99 22.43 11.54
CA LEU A 594 19.42 22.96 10.25
C LEU A 594 20.57 23.94 10.47
N ALA A 595 21.77 23.60 10.00
CA ALA A 595 22.97 24.43 10.13
C ALA A 595 23.24 25.22 8.84
N LEU A 596 23.36 26.55 8.95
CA LEU A 596 23.58 27.46 7.83
C LEU A 596 24.74 28.44 8.09
N ALA A 597 25.46 28.79 7.03
CA ALA A 597 26.47 29.85 7.04
C ALA A 597 26.09 31.07 6.19
N LEU A 598 25.00 30.99 5.44
CA LEU A 598 24.48 32.03 4.55
C LEU A 598 22.99 31.81 4.29
N GLU A 599 22.29 32.79 3.72
CA GLU A 599 20.84 32.73 3.45
C GLU A 599 20.48 31.92 2.19
N ALA A 600 21.32 31.93 1.16
CA ALA A 600 21.02 31.28 -0.14
C ALA A 600 20.61 29.78 -0.08
N PRO A 601 21.05 28.95 0.88
CA PRO A 601 20.60 27.56 0.99
C PRO A 601 19.11 27.42 1.38
N LEU A 602 18.44 28.49 1.79
CA LEU A 602 17.01 28.49 2.06
C LEU A 602 16.14 28.56 0.79
N GLY A 603 16.73 28.45 -0.40
CA GLY A 603 15.99 28.45 -1.66
C GLY A 603 15.74 29.84 -2.21
N THR A 604 14.93 29.92 -3.26
CA THR A 604 14.61 31.17 -3.95
C THR A 604 13.76 32.08 -3.06
N ALA A 605 14.09 33.37 -3.03
CA ALA A 605 13.29 34.35 -2.30
C ALA A 605 11.86 34.44 -2.88
N PRO A 606 10.82 34.53 -2.03
CA PRO A 606 9.45 34.68 -2.49
C PRO A 606 9.22 35.98 -3.27
N ALA A 607 8.39 35.93 -4.30
CA ALA A 607 8.06 37.13 -5.08
C ALA A 607 7.21 38.16 -4.31
N SER A 608 6.54 37.76 -3.22
CA SER A 608 5.68 38.59 -2.38
C SER A 608 5.74 38.17 -0.92
N ALA A 609 5.57 39.13 0.01
CA ALA A 609 5.70 38.93 1.46
C ALA A 609 4.93 37.69 1.93
N THR A 610 5.67 36.67 2.40
CA THR A 610 5.09 35.41 2.85
C THR A 610 5.61 35.09 4.26
N PRO A 611 4.79 35.26 5.32
CA PRO A 611 5.18 35.02 6.72
C PRO A 611 5.66 33.60 7.04
N ASP A 612 5.36 32.63 6.17
CA ASP A 612 5.56 31.21 6.40
C ASP A 612 6.43 30.59 5.29
N GLN A 613 7.68 31.05 5.19
CA GLN A 613 8.68 30.55 4.23
C GLN A 613 9.85 29.83 4.89
N LEU A 614 10.14 30.21 6.14
CA LEU A 614 10.93 29.41 7.05
C LEU A 614 10.07 29.11 8.28
N THR A 615 9.76 27.84 8.52
CA THR A 615 8.91 27.41 9.63
C THR A 615 9.76 26.67 10.66
N LEU A 616 9.81 27.19 11.89
CA LEU A 616 10.35 26.49 13.05
C LEU A 616 9.20 25.79 13.78
N ASN A 617 9.24 24.46 13.85
CA ASN A 617 8.18 23.63 14.43
C ASN A 617 8.78 22.53 15.34
N GLY A 618 9.56 22.94 16.33
CA GLY A 618 10.26 22.07 17.27
C GLY A 618 11.75 21.86 16.94
N GLY A 619 12.19 22.20 15.73
CA GLY A 619 13.60 22.15 15.34
C GLY A 619 14.44 23.40 15.69
N THR A 620 15.74 23.29 15.43
CA THR A 620 16.75 24.32 15.67
C THR A 620 17.33 24.86 14.37
N LEU A 621 17.33 26.18 14.19
CA LEU A 621 18.15 26.86 13.19
C LEU A 621 19.50 27.24 13.82
N GLU A 622 20.58 26.64 13.36
CA GLU A 622 21.95 26.94 13.78
C GLU A 622 22.62 27.85 12.75
N SER A 623 23.26 28.93 13.23
CA SER A 623 24.03 29.85 12.40
C SER A 623 25.51 29.66 12.69
N THR A 624 26.24 29.06 11.74
CA THR A 624 27.68 28.73 11.88
C THR A 624 28.59 29.85 11.36
N ALA A 625 28.02 30.91 10.78
CA ALA A 625 28.71 32.13 10.39
C ALA A 625 27.82 33.35 10.65
N THR A 626 28.37 34.56 10.50
CA THR A 626 27.59 35.80 10.57
C THR A 626 26.89 36.07 9.24
N PHE A 627 25.56 36.09 9.24
CA PHE A 627 24.74 36.43 8.07
C PHE A 627 23.38 36.99 8.48
N ALA A 628 22.58 37.40 7.49
CA ALA A 628 21.22 37.86 7.69
C ALA A 628 20.22 37.05 6.89
N ILE A 629 19.06 36.77 7.47
CA ILE A 629 17.82 36.44 6.75
C ILE A 629 17.18 37.78 6.38
N SER A 630 17.38 38.18 5.12
CA SER A 630 17.09 39.54 4.63
C SER A 630 16.58 39.55 3.19
N ALA A 631 16.46 38.39 2.55
CA ALA A 631 15.80 38.31 1.26
C ALA A 631 14.35 38.77 1.45
N ALA A 632 13.98 39.83 0.73
CA ALA A 632 12.67 40.42 0.80
C ALA A 632 11.61 39.32 0.71
N ASN A 633 10.60 39.42 1.57
CA ASN A 633 9.43 38.56 1.60
C ASN A 633 9.60 37.19 2.27
N ARG A 634 10.79 36.85 2.77
CA ARG A 634 11.05 35.57 3.46
C ARG A 634 10.72 35.67 4.95
N GLY A 635 9.44 35.63 5.29
CA GLY A 635 9.00 35.62 6.69
C GLY A 635 9.29 34.30 7.41
N VAL A 636 9.43 34.41 8.73
CA VAL A 636 9.67 33.29 9.64
C VAL A 636 8.42 33.00 10.47
N THR A 637 8.02 31.74 10.51
CA THR A 637 6.92 31.26 11.37
C THR A 637 7.46 30.39 12.50
N VAL A 638 7.09 30.70 13.73
CA VAL A 638 7.28 29.85 14.92
C VAL A 638 5.96 29.10 15.17
N ALA A 639 5.88 27.86 14.70
CA ALA A 639 4.69 27.02 14.82
C ALA A 639 4.45 26.58 16.27
N SER A 640 3.32 25.94 16.54
CA SER A 640 2.87 25.62 17.92
C SER A 640 3.85 24.79 18.75
N ALA A 641 4.71 23.99 18.12
CA ALA A 641 5.76 23.24 18.82
C ALA A 641 6.94 24.12 19.29
N GLY A 642 6.95 25.41 18.94
CA GLY A 642 8.04 26.34 19.21
C GLY A 642 9.16 26.27 18.18
N GLY A 643 10.23 27.00 18.42
CA GLY A 643 11.40 27.01 17.55
C GLY A 643 12.64 27.51 18.28
N THR A 644 13.80 26.94 17.95
CA THR A 644 15.08 27.38 18.50
C THR A 644 15.93 28.03 17.42
N ILE A 645 16.57 29.15 17.76
CA ILE A 645 17.60 29.80 16.94
C ILE A 645 18.87 29.84 17.76
N SER A 646 19.94 29.22 17.24
CA SER A 646 21.20 28.99 17.94
C SER A 646 22.40 29.50 17.12
N PRO A 647 22.73 30.80 17.18
CA PRO A 647 23.97 31.30 16.60
C PRO A 647 25.18 30.81 17.39
N ASP A 648 26.21 30.34 16.68
CA ASP A 648 27.47 29.90 17.26
C ASP A 648 28.24 31.04 17.93
N ALA A 649 29.19 30.69 18.81
CA ALA A 649 30.06 31.67 19.44
C ALA A 649 30.69 32.61 18.40
N THR A 650 30.71 33.92 18.71
CA THR A 650 31.24 34.99 17.84
C THR A 650 30.47 35.23 16.52
N THR A 651 29.40 34.49 16.25
CA THR A 651 28.54 34.72 15.09
C THR A 651 27.34 35.59 15.43
N THR A 652 26.80 36.28 14.42
CA THR A 652 25.53 37.00 14.52
C THR A 652 24.58 36.56 13.41
N LEU A 653 23.40 36.08 13.78
CA LEU A 653 22.29 35.90 12.85
C LEU A 653 21.37 37.10 12.95
N THR A 654 21.14 37.81 11.85
CA THR A 654 20.17 38.91 11.80
C THR A 654 18.91 38.47 11.07
N ILE A 655 17.73 38.66 11.65
CA ILE A 655 16.44 38.47 10.98
C ILE A 655 15.82 39.83 10.72
N SER A 656 15.75 40.22 9.45
CA SER A 656 15.18 41.51 9.03
C SER A 656 13.72 41.40 8.58
N GLU A 657 13.28 40.19 8.26
CA GLU A 657 11.92 39.89 7.83
C GLU A 657 10.98 39.64 9.04
N PRO A 658 9.64 39.73 8.86
CA PRO A 658 8.70 39.49 9.95
C PRO A 658 8.78 38.09 10.55
N ILE A 659 8.59 38.01 11.87
CA ILE A 659 8.44 36.76 12.62
C ILE A 659 7.01 36.69 13.15
N ALA A 660 6.35 35.55 13.03
CA ALA A 660 4.97 35.35 13.50
C ALA A 660 4.75 33.91 13.99
N GLY A 661 3.57 33.65 14.57
CA GLY A 661 3.12 32.29 14.93
C GLY A 661 2.91 32.08 16.43
N PRO A 662 2.20 31.01 16.80
CA PRO A 662 1.76 30.81 18.18
C PRO A 662 2.82 30.19 19.10
N GLY A 663 3.95 29.71 18.56
CA GLY A 663 4.97 29.03 19.33
C GLY A 663 5.91 29.94 20.10
N THR A 664 6.60 29.36 21.07
CA THR A 664 7.68 30.02 21.80
C THR A 664 8.93 30.11 20.93
N LEU A 665 9.49 31.31 20.79
CA LEU A 665 10.79 31.55 20.17
C LEU A 665 11.89 31.41 21.23
N THR A 666 12.80 30.46 21.04
CA THR A 666 13.95 30.25 21.92
C THR A 666 15.24 30.72 21.25
N LYS A 667 15.91 31.71 21.82
CA LYS A 667 17.29 32.08 21.51
C LYS A 667 18.24 31.23 22.35
N ALA A 668 18.94 30.31 21.70
CA ALA A 668 20.03 29.51 22.26
C ALA A 668 21.38 29.86 21.60
N GLY A 669 22.43 29.09 21.89
CA GLY A 669 23.77 29.33 21.32
C GLY A 669 24.48 30.55 21.93
N ALA A 670 25.82 30.51 21.94
CA ALA A 670 26.64 31.53 22.56
C ALA A 670 26.72 32.85 21.76
N GLY A 671 26.32 32.85 20.49
CA GLY A 671 26.34 34.02 19.61
C GLY A 671 25.16 34.98 19.81
N THR A 672 25.00 35.87 18.85
CA THR A 672 23.99 36.93 18.87
C THR A 672 22.87 36.65 17.86
N LEU A 673 21.62 36.74 18.29
CA LEU A 673 20.47 36.87 17.38
C LEU A 673 20.05 38.32 17.38
N THR A 674 20.04 38.96 16.21
CA THR A 674 19.49 40.32 16.04
C THR A 674 18.14 40.24 15.34
N ILE A 675 17.10 40.76 15.96
CA ILE A 675 15.78 40.93 15.33
C ILE A 675 15.66 42.38 14.87
N ASN A 676 15.67 42.59 13.55
CA ASN A 676 15.45 43.88 12.89
C ASN A 676 14.01 44.02 12.37
N GLY A 677 13.35 42.91 12.06
CA GLY A 677 11.94 42.86 11.66
C GLY A 677 10.98 42.94 12.85
N ALA A 678 9.67 43.00 12.57
CA ALA A 678 8.65 42.89 13.60
C ALA A 678 8.42 41.42 13.98
N ASP A 679 8.64 41.07 15.25
CA ASP A 679 8.21 39.80 15.82
C ASP A 679 6.84 39.95 16.50
N THR A 680 5.88 39.25 15.91
CA THR A 680 4.47 39.18 16.29
C THR A 680 4.09 37.79 16.79
N SER A 681 5.07 36.93 17.07
CA SER A 681 4.82 35.62 17.68
C SER A 681 4.17 35.75 19.06
N THR A 682 3.26 34.82 19.39
CA THR A 682 2.42 34.91 20.59
C THR A 682 2.73 33.87 21.66
N GLY A 683 3.69 32.96 21.44
CA GLY A 683 4.01 31.88 22.38
C GLY A 683 5.08 32.21 23.42
N GLY A 684 5.65 33.41 23.39
CA GLY A 684 6.70 33.86 24.31
C GLY A 684 8.10 33.85 23.69
N THR A 685 9.02 34.57 24.31
CA THR A 685 10.42 34.68 23.90
C THR A 685 11.30 34.23 25.05
N VAL A 686 12.11 33.19 24.82
CA VAL A 686 13.05 32.65 25.80
C VAL A 686 14.47 32.91 25.32
N ILE A 687 15.26 33.62 26.11
CA ILE A 687 16.68 33.85 25.88
C ILE A 687 17.43 32.94 26.85
N SER A 688 17.88 31.80 26.36
CA SER A 688 18.53 30.77 27.18
C SER A 688 20.04 30.85 27.14
N GLN A 689 20.63 31.36 26.05
CA GLN A 689 22.07 31.54 25.89
C GLN A 689 22.42 32.73 24.98
N GLY A 690 23.62 33.30 25.18
CA GLY A 690 24.18 34.35 24.34
C GLY A 690 23.42 35.67 24.45
N THR A 691 23.29 36.37 23.31
CA THR A 691 22.62 37.69 23.24
C THR A 691 21.43 37.66 22.28
N LEU A 692 20.27 38.16 22.72
CA LEU A 692 19.21 38.61 21.81
C LEU A 692 19.29 40.14 21.71
N THR A 693 19.41 40.68 20.50
CA THR A 693 19.42 42.12 20.23
C THR A 693 18.17 42.53 19.47
N LEU A 694 17.48 43.58 19.90
CA LEU A 694 16.51 44.29 19.07
C LEU A 694 17.21 45.42 18.33
N GLY A 695 17.21 45.35 17.01
CA GLY A 695 17.71 46.45 16.18
C GLY A 695 16.78 47.66 16.19
N PRO A 696 17.10 48.72 15.43
CA PRO A 696 16.35 49.97 15.44
C PRO A 696 14.86 49.86 15.14
N SER A 697 14.49 48.90 14.28
CA SER A 697 13.10 48.59 13.91
C SER A 697 12.59 47.27 14.54
N GLY A 698 13.44 46.60 15.32
CA GLY A 698 13.14 45.33 15.95
C GLY A 698 12.07 45.47 17.02
N THR A 699 11.07 44.60 17.01
CA THR A 699 10.04 44.53 18.06
C THR A 699 9.75 43.07 18.40
N ILE A 700 9.32 42.81 19.64
CA ILE A 700 8.80 41.51 20.12
C ILE A 700 7.43 41.70 20.76
N SER A 701 6.60 42.53 20.13
CA SER A 701 5.34 43.05 20.69
C SER A 701 4.27 41.97 20.93
N GLY A 702 4.32 40.87 20.20
CA GLY A 702 3.39 39.74 20.37
C GLY A 702 3.71 38.86 21.58
N SER A 703 4.92 38.95 22.13
CA SER A 703 5.42 38.04 23.15
C SER A 703 4.77 38.32 24.51
N PRO A 704 3.98 37.39 25.09
CA PRO A 704 3.38 37.59 26.41
C PRO A 704 4.41 37.52 27.54
N THR A 705 5.46 36.71 27.36
CA THR A 705 6.52 36.52 28.34
C THR A 705 7.88 36.56 27.65
N ILE A 706 8.77 37.40 28.17
CA ILE A 706 10.16 37.53 27.74
C ILE A 706 11.02 37.04 28.90
N SER A 707 11.62 35.85 28.75
CA SER A 707 12.44 35.22 29.79
C SER A 707 13.92 35.38 29.49
N VAL A 708 14.67 35.97 30.42
CA VAL A 708 16.10 36.27 30.28
C VAL A 708 16.89 35.46 31.33
N ALA A 709 17.44 34.32 30.92
CA ALA A 709 18.15 33.41 31.81
C ALA A 709 19.43 34.02 32.43
N GLY A 710 19.99 33.37 33.44
CA GLY A 710 21.20 33.86 34.12
C GLY A 710 22.40 33.93 33.17
N ASN A 711 23.21 34.99 33.27
CA ASN A 711 24.39 35.25 32.43
C ASN A 711 24.12 35.39 30.92
N VAL A 712 22.88 35.66 30.52
CA VAL A 712 22.52 35.98 29.13
C VAL A 712 22.18 37.47 28.99
N THR A 713 22.22 37.98 27.77
CA THR A 713 21.95 39.39 27.48
C THR A 713 20.71 39.56 26.60
N PHE A 714 19.82 40.44 27.02
CA PHE A 714 18.79 41.03 26.16
C PHE A 714 19.18 42.49 25.87
N ASP A 715 19.64 42.75 24.66
CA ASP A 715 20.12 44.06 24.24
C ASP A 715 19.03 44.81 23.46
N VAL A 716 18.54 45.90 24.06
CA VAL A 716 17.55 46.79 23.49
C VAL A 716 18.13 48.17 23.20
N SER A 717 19.46 48.35 23.28
CA SER A 717 20.14 49.65 23.17
C SER A 717 19.94 50.36 21.84
N ALA A 718 19.74 49.62 20.76
CA ALA A 718 19.44 50.17 19.44
C ALA A 718 17.94 50.49 19.24
N SER A 719 17.08 50.02 20.14
CA SER A 719 15.62 50.14 20.05
C SER A 719 15.05 51.08 21.13
N SER A 720 13.81 51.56 20.94
CA SER A 720 13.05 52.23 22.00
C SER A 720 12.10 51.24 22.67
N PHE A 721 12.65 50.15 23.21
CA PHE A 721 11.83 49.05 23.71
C PHE A 721 11.07 49.43 24.99
N SER A 722 9.78 49.14 25.01
CA SER A 722 8.92 49.27 26.18
C SER A 722 8.00 48.07 26.28
N LEU A 723 7.80 47.56 27.49
CA LEU A 723 6.85 46.48 27.75
C LEU A 723 5.42 46.98 27.55
N GLY A 724 4.69 46.29 26.69
CA GLY A 724 3.27 46.51 26.44
C GLY A 724 2.37 45.93 27.53
N THR A 725 1.08 46.27 27.48
CA THR A 725 0.07 45.71 28.37
C THR A 725 0.00 44.19 28.23
N GLY A 726 0.04 43.47 29.36
CA GLY A 726 0.02 42.01 29.41
C GLY A 726 1.38 41.35 29.19
N GLN A 727 2.44 42.10 28.84
CA GLN A 727 3.79 41.55 28.72
C GLN A 727 4.46 41.40 30.07
N THR A 728 5.16 40.29 30.26
CA THR A 728 5.99 40.00 31.43
C THR A 728 7.45 39.87 31.03
N LEU A 729 8.33 40.67 31.63
CA LEU A 729 9.78 40.44 31.58
C LEU A 729 10.21 39.66 32.82
N THR A 730 10.87 38.53 32.64
CA THR A 730 11.27 37.64 33.73
C THR A 730 12.72 37.18 33.64
N GLY A 731 13.25 36.60 34.72
CA GLY A 731 14.57 35.98 34.76
C GLY A 731 15.61 36.80 35.52
N ASN A 732 16.86 36.33 35.50
CA ASN A 732 17.99 36.86 36.27
C ASN A 732 19.19 37.25 35.39
N GLY A 733 18.95 37.48 34.10
CA GLY A 733 19.98 37.92 33.16
C GLY A 733 20.26 39.43 33.18
N SER A 734 20.81 39.91 32.06
CA SER A 734 21.18 41.32 31.85
C SER A 734 20.39 41.94 30.71
N ILE A 735 19.84 43.13 30.95
CA ILE A 735 19.20 43.97 29.95
C ILE A 735 20.17 45.11 29.61
N VAL A 736 20.51 45.30 28.34
CA VAL A 736 21.39 46.38 27.89
C VAL A 736 20.56 47.43 27.14
N GLY A 737 20.79 48.71 27.45
CA GLY A 737 20.00 49.81 26.88
C GLY A 737 18.83 50.24 27.77
N ASN A 738 18.06 51.21 27.27
CA ASN A 738 16.99 51.84 28.03
C ASN A 738 15.68 51.06 27.85
N LEU A 739 15.01 50.74 28.96
CA LEU A 739 13.75 50.01 28.98
C LEU A 739 12.62 50.84 29.62
N GLY A 740 11.46 50.88 28.95
CA GLY A 740 10.20 51.33 29.57
C GLY A 740 9.33 50.16 30.02
N ALA A 741 8.60 50.32 31.13
CA ALA A 741 7.57 49.40 31.58
C ALA A 741 6.29 50.18 31.90
N GLY A 742 5.29 50.08 31.01
CA GLY A 742 4.04 50.83 31.10
C GLY A 742 2.97 50.15 31.96
N SER A 743 1.81 50.79 32.06
CA SER A 743 0.67 50.26 32.80
C SER A 743 0.20 48.91 32.23
N GLY A 744 -0.02 47.96 33.14
CA GLY A 744 -0.44 46.60 32.81
C GLY A 744 0.69 45.68 32.31
N SER A 745 1.94 46.14 32.29
CA SER A 745 3.11 45.27 32.13
C SER A 745 3.62 44.76 33.50
N THR A 746 4.36 43.66 33.48
CA THR A 746 4.96 43.05 34.67
C THR A 746 6.47 42.87 34.48
N ILE A 747 7.25 43.17 35.51
CA ILE A 747 8.64 42.72 35.65
C ILE A 747 8.68 41.76 36.84
N SER A 748 9.23 40.57 36.66
CA SER A 748 9.43 39.57 37.71
C SER A 748 10.89 39.15 37.69
N ALA A 749 11.73 39.73 38.53
CA ALA A 749 13.12 39.27 38.57
C ALA A 749 13.19 37.81 39.03
N GLY A 750 14.23 37.10 38.60
CA GLY A 750 14.49 35.74 39.04
C GLY A 750 13.88 34.62 38.19
N ASP A 751 14.30 33.41 38.53
CA ASP A 751 13.72 32.12 38.14
C ASP A 751 13.66 31.30 39.45
N SER A 752 12.74 31.71 40.34
CA SER A 752 12.92 31.81 41.82
C SER A 752 13.67 33.09 42.24
N ILE A 753 13.75 33.37 43.55
CA ILE A 753 14.43 34.55 44.11
C ILE A 753 15.79 34.85 43.43
N GLY A 754 15.87 35.99 42.74
CA GLY A 754 17.04 36.36 41.95
C GLY A 754 17.17 37.85 41.61
N LYS A 755 18.16 38.17 40.78
CA LYS A 755 18.48 39.56 40.41
C LYS A 755 18.41 39.72 38.90
N LEU A 756 17.55 40.62 38.43
CA LEU A 756 17.53 41.07 37.03
C LEU A 756 18.31 42.39 36.92
N THR A 757 19.29 42.46 36.02
CA THR A 757 20.19 43.63 35.93
C THR A 757 19.90 44.47 34.70
N PHE A 758 19.69 45.77 34.87
CA PHE A 758 19.52 46.75 33.79
C PHE A 758 20.80 47.57 33.65
N ASN A 759 21.57 47.30 32.59
CA ASN A 759 22.76 48.04 32.17
C ASN A 759 22.38 49.22 31.27
N GLY A 760 21.49 50.07 31.79
CA GLY A 760 20.88 51.22 31.13
C GLY A 760 19.85 51.86 32.05
N ASP A 761 19.02 52.74 31.50
CA ASP A 761 17.95 53.39 32.26
C ASP A 761 16.69 52.50 32.30
N LEU A 762 15.96 52.55 33.42
CA LEU A 762 14.67 51.88 33.59
C LEU A 762 13.60 52.91 33.92
N THR A 763 12.54 52.96 33.13
CA THR A 763 11.35 53.77 33.43
C THR A 763 10.20 52.87 33.85
N LEU A 764 9.75 52.99 35.10
CA LEU A 764 8.54 52.34 35.61
C LEU A 764 7.39 53.35 35.55
N ALA A 765 6.43 53.08 34.66
CA ALA A 765 5.31 53.97 34.31
C ALA A 765 3.95 53.31 34.60
N GLY A 766 3.74 52.87 35.84
CA GLY A 766 2.52 52.15 36.25
C GLY A 766 2.56 50.62 36.06
N ALA A 767 3.74 50.06 35.83
CA ALA A 767 3.97 48.61 35.78
C ALA A 767 3.79 47.92 37.15
N THR A 768 3.73 46.60 37.13
CA THR A 768 3.87 45.75 38.32
C THR A 768 5.29 45.20 38.40
N ASN A 769 5.96 45.37 39.54
CA ASN A 769 7.15 44.62 39.90
C ASN A 769 6.72 43.47 40.82
N LEU A 770 6.74 42.24 40.33
CA LEU A 770 6.49 41.03 41.12
C LEU A 770 7.78 40.64 41.82
N VAL A 771 7.70 40.48 43.14
CA VAL A 771 8.87 40.25 44.00
C VAL A 771 8.62 39.03 44.87
N GLU A 772 9.27 37.92 44.56
CA GLU A 772 9.42 36.80 45.47
C GLU A 772 10.36 37.19 46.62
N ILE A 773 9.95 36.88 47.85
CA ILE A 773 10.70 37.31 49.04
C ILE A 773 10.59 36.31 50.18
N SER A 774 11.72 36.07 50.84
CA SER A 774 11.90 35.25 52.03
C SER A 774 12.53 36.08 53.16
N SER A 775 12.73 35.46 54.32
CA SER A 775 13.36 36.11 55.48
C SER A 775 14.82 36.51 55.25
N THR A 776 15.50 35.94 54.24
CA THR A 776 16.94 36.14 54.00
C THR A 776 17.28 36.64 52.60
N THR A 777 16.39 36.44 51.62
CA THR A 777 16.63 36.79 50.21
C THR A 777 15.36 37.33 49.58
N ASN A 778 15.51 38.11 48.51
CA ASN A 778 14.39 38.65 47.74
C ASN A 778 14.78 38.88 46.28
N ASP A 779 13.78 38.92 45.43
CA ASP A 779 13.93 39.39 44.07
C ASP A 779 14.39 40.84 44.07
N MET A 780 15.32 41.15 43.16
CA MET A 780 15.88 42.48 43.06
C MET A 780 15.98 42.94 41.61
N LEU A 781 15.41 44.12 41.34
CA LEU A 781 15.75 44.88 40.13
C LEU A 781 17.04 45.66 40.40
N ASN A 782 18.07 45.43 39.61
CA ASN A 782 19.36 46.10 39.74
C ASN A 782 19.61 47.01 38.54
N VAL A 783 19.23 48.28 38.66
CA VAL A 783 19.39 49.30 37.62
C VAL A 783 20.72 50.01 37.82
N THR A 784 21.67 49.86 36.89
CA THR A 784 22.97 50.55 37.01
C THR A 784 22.89 52.00 36.54
N GLY A 785 21.92 52.32 35.69
CA GLY A 785 21.64 53.67 35.17
C GLY A 785 20.64 54.45 36.01
N HIS A 786 19.86 55.29 35.33
CA HIS A 786 18.80 56.09 35.93
C HIS A 786 17.50 55.29 36.06
N LEU A 787 16.93 55.25 37.27
CA LEU A 787 15.58 54.77 37.52
C LEU A 787 14.62 55.96 37.50
N THR A 788 13.62 55.93 36.61
CA THR A 788 12.53 56.91 36.59
C THR A 788 11.24 56.25 37.03
N LEU A 789 10.62 56.80 38.08
CA LEU A 789 9.27 56.42 38.52
C LEU A 789 8.28 57.49 38.03
N THR A 790 7.34 57.09 37.18
CA THR A 790 6.25 57.95 36.70
C THR A 790 4.91 57.24 36.89
N GLY A 791 3.87 57.96 37.28
CA GLY A 791 2.62 57.32 37.71
C GLY A 791 2.79 56.52 39.03
N VAL A 792 1.99 55.47 39.21
CA VAL A 792 2.00 54.60 40.40
C VAL A 792 2.33 53.17 40.01
N THR A 793 3.56 52.73 40.28
CA THR A 793 4.03 51.35 40.09
C THR A 793 3.64 50.47 41.26
N THR A 794 3.14 49.28 40.99
CA THR A 794 2.81 48.29 42.02
C THR A 794 4.04 47.46 42.34
N ILE A 795 4.44 47.42 43.62
CA ILE A 795 5.33 46.39 44.15
C ILE A 795 4.45 45.27 44.70
N GLN A 796 4.34 44.16 43.98
CA GLN A 796 3.54 43.01 44.37
C GLN A 796 4.43 41.98 45.04
N LEU A 797 4.25 41.77 46.35
CA LEU A 797 4.98 40.74 47.08
C LEU A 797 4.37 39.35 46.84
N ALA A 798 5.23 38.39 46.55
CA ALA A 798 5.00 36.96 46.63
C ALA A 798 5.80 36.41 47.81
N LEU A 799 5.16 36.39 48.99
CA LEU A 799 5.80 35.96 50.23
C LEU A 799 5.97 34.44 50.23
N LEU A 800 7.22 33.97 50.27
CA LEU A 800 7.52 32.53 50.44
C LEU A 800 7.38 32.10 51.92
N GLU A 801 7.51 33.05 52.84
CA GLU A 801 7.34 32.86 54.28
C GLU A 801 7.00 34.19 54.99
N SER A 802 6.71 34.13 56.30
CA SER A 802 6.54 35.34 57.10
C SER A 802 7.85 36.10 57.23
N LEU A 803 7.88 37.34 56.78
CA LEU A 803 9.06 38.19 56.87
C LEU A 803 9.26 38.75 58.28
N PRO A 804 10.46 38.61 58.90
CA PRO A 804 10.79 39.30 60.13
C PRO A 804 10.86 40.82 59.95
N ASN A 805 10.97 41.55 61.07
CA ASN A 805 11.28 42.97 60.98
C ASN A 805 12.66 43.16 60.37
N GLY A 806 12.79 44.13 59.48
CA GLY A 806 14.02 44.36 58.75
C GLY A 806 13.79 45.23 57.53
N THR A 807 14.86 45.39 56.77
CA THR A 807 14.88 46.15 55.52
C THR A 807 15.32 45.20 54.41
N TYR A 808 14.54 45.14 53.34
CA TYR A 808 14.74 44.24 52.20
C TYR A 808 14.89 45.10 50.94
N PRO A 809 16.10 45.21 50.36
CA PRO A 809 16.31 46.02 49.15
C PRO A 809 15.66 45.38 47.93
N LEU A 810 14.61 45.99 47.38
CA LEU A 810 13.85 45.43 46.26
C LEU A 810 14.31 45.99 44.91
N ILE A 811 14.78 47.24 44.90
CA ILE A 811 15.30 47.88 43.70
C ILE A 811 16.59 48.61 44.06
N LYS A 812 17.67 48.34 43.33
CA LYS A 812 18.91 49.13 43.33
C LYS A 812 18.91 50.03 42.09
N TYR A 813 19.41 51.26 42.22
CA TYR A 813 19.48 52.22 41.12
C TYR A 813 20.81 52.99 41.13
N GLY A 814 21.23 53.54 39.98
CA GLY A 814 22.35 54.48 39.92
C GLY A 814 21.90 55.87 40.40
N THR A 815 20.91 56.45 39.71
CA THR A 815 20.23 57.70 40.11
C THR A 815 18.71 57.53 40.03
N LEU A 816 17.95 58.39 40.70
CA LEU A 816 16.49 58.27 40.81
C LEU A 816 15.77 59.57 40.46
N THR A 817 14.73 59.46 39.62
CA THR A 817 13.65 60.46 39.52
C THR A 817 12.36 59.84 40.07
N GLY A 818 11.70 60.54 40.99
CA GLY A 818 10.46 60.09 41.64
C GLY A 818 10.62 59.89 43.15
N THR A 819 9.55 59.44 43.81
CA THR A 819 9.52 59.21 45.26
C THR A 819 8.73 57.94 45.62
N ALA A 820 8.69 57.57 46.89
CA ALA A 820 7.84 56.48 47.38
C ALA A 820 6.34 56.69 47.06
N ALA A 821 5.87 57.93 46.84
CA ALA A 821 4.49 58.21 46.42
C ALA A 821 4.17 57.69 45.01
N ASN A 822 5.19 57.37 44.20
CA ASN A 822 5.04 56.72 42.90
C ASN A 822 4.94 55.20 43.02
N LEU A 823 4.89 54.64 44.23
CA LEU A 823 4.84 53.21 44.48
C LEU A 823 3.62 52.87 45.33
N VAL A 824 3.04 51.70 45.06
CA VAL A 824 2.05 51.08 45.95
C VAL A 824 2.51 49.67 46.30
N LEU A 825 2.45 49.33 47.59
CA LEU A 825 2.76 47.98 48.05
C LEU A 825 1.50 47.13 48.04
N GLN A 826 1.59 45.92 47.49
CA GLN A 826 0.54 44.90 47.54
C GLN A 826 1.14 43.54 47.94
N GLY A 827 0.28 42.62 48.40
CA GLY A 827 0.69 41.25 48.76
C GLY A 827 1.21 41.06 50.19
N PHE A 828 1.33 42.12 51.00
CA PHE A 828 1.63 41.99 52.42
C PHE A 828 0.34 41.72 53.24
N PRO A 829 0.29 40.68 54.10
CA PRO A 829 -0.91 40.34 54.86
C PRO A 829 -1.21 41.38 55.94
N LEU A 830 -2.51 41.55 56.25
CA LEU A 830 -2.94 42.34 57.40
C LEU A 830 -2.36 41.73 58.68
N SER A 831 -1.48 42.47 59.35
CA SER A 831 -0.79 42.05 60.56
C SER A 831 -0.51 43.26 61.45
N ARG A 832 -0.15 43.04 62.71
CA ARG A 832 0.34 44.10 63.63
C ARG A 832 1.71 44.67 63.23
N ARG A 833 2.22 44.32 62.04
CA ARG A 833 3.46 44.85 61.47
C ARG A 833 3.12 45.82 60.35
N THR A 834 3.89 46.88 60.29
CA THR A 834 3.82 47.88 59.22
C THR A 834 4.86 47.54 58.17
N ALA A 835 4.42 47.40 56.92
CA ALA A 835 5.28 47.25 55.75
C ALA A 835 5.18 48.51 54.89
N THR A 836 6.30 49.20 54.69
CA THR A 836 6.37 50.45 53.91
C THR A 836 7.50 50.41 52.91
N LEU A 837 7.28 50.99 51.73
CA LEU A 837 8.34 51.20 50.75
C LEU A 837 9.08 52.50 51.08
N VAL A 838 10.41 52.41 51.18
CA VAL A 838 11.28 53.52 51.56
C VAL A 838 12.31 53.74 50.46
N VAL A 839 12.48 54.98 50.03
CA VAL A 839 13.60 55.38 49.16
C VAL A 839 14.80 55.67 50.07
N ASP A 840 15.79 54.79 50.09
CA ASP A 840 17.07 54.98 50.76
C ASP A 840 18.08 55.61 49.78
N SER A 841 18.11 56.94 49.77
CA SER A 841 19.06 57.70 48.94
C SER A 841 20.52 57.50 49.34
N GLY A 842 20.81 57.04 50.56
CA GLY A 842 22.18 56.80 51.02
C GLY A 842 22.77 55.50 50.48
N ASN A 843 21.91 54.51 50.18
CA ASN A 843 22.30 53.21 49.63
C ASN A 843 21.84 53.01 48.17
N ASN A 844 21.29 54.06 47.56
CA ASN A 844 20.68 54.08 46.24
C ASN A 844 19.72 52.88 46.03
N SER A 845 18.80 52.68 46.98
CA SER A 845 17.79 51.63 46.88
C SER A 845 16.39 52.05 47.27
N ILE A 846 15.44 51.25 46.78
CA ILE A 846 14.06 51.24 47.25
C ILE A 846 13.88 49.95 48.04
N ASP A 847 13.61 50.10 49.33
CA ASP A 847 13.57 49.01 50.28
C ASP A 847 12.16 48.80 50.82
N LEU A 848 11.81 47.54 51.05
CA LEU A 848 10.69 47.19 51.92
C LEU A 848 11.17 47.23 53.37
N SER A 849 10.62 48.14 54.16
CA SER A 849 10.88 48.21 55.60
C SER A 849 9.70 47.61 56.39
N ILE A 850 10.00 46.61 57.22
CA ILE A 850 9.04 45.92 58.08
C ILE A 850 9.38 46.24 59.54
N SER A 851 8.41 46.78 60.26
CA SER A 851 8.53 47.13 61.68
C SER A 851 7.26 46.79 62.47
N GLY A 852 7.33 46.80 63.80
CA GLY A 852 6.21 46.46 64.70
C GLY A 852 6.43 45.14 65.45
N THR A 853 5.39 44.56 66.04
CA THR A 853 5.50 43.33 66.86
C THR A 853 4.71 42.20 66.21
N ALA A 854 5.30 41.00 66.08
CA ALA A 854 4.55 39.81 65.69
C ALA A 854 3.57 39.47 66.83
N GLY A 855 2.26 39.36 66.55
CA GLY A 855 1.27 39.04 67.58
C GLY A 855 0.23 38.06 67.09
N ASN A 856 -0.19 37.13 67.96
CA ASN A 856 -1.34 36.26 67.73
C ASN A 856 -2.63 37.08 67.59
N LEU A 857 -3.51 36.66 66.69
CA LEU A 857 -4.89 37.14 66.62
C LEU A 857 -5.61 36.70 67.91
N VAL A 858 -6.07 37.66 68.72
CA VAL A 858 -6.93 37.39 69.88
C VAL A 858 -8.35 37.80 69.50
N TRP A 859 -9.28 36.86 69.63
CA TRP A 859 -10.70 37.06 69.35
C TRP A 859 -11.34 37.95 70.42
N THR A 860 -11.97 39.05 70.03
CA THR A 860 -12.55 40.07 70.94
C THR A 860 -14.08 39.97 71.05
N GLY A 861 -14.64 38.77 71.18
CA GLY A 861 -16.09 38.53 71.07
C GLY A 861 -17.02 39.52 71.78
N GLY A 862 -18.06 39.96 71.05
CA GLY A 862 -19.20 40.73 71.56
C GLY A 862 -20.29 40.97 70.50
N LEU A 863 -21.55 40.97 70.93
CA LEU A 863 -22.76 41.14 70.11
C LEU A 863 -22.78 42.52 69.43
N ASN A 864 -22.30 42.62 68.18
CA ASN A 864 -22.70 43.57 67.10
C ASN A 864 -21.64 43.72 65.97
N GLY A 865 -20.92 42.65 65.63
CA GLY A 865 -20.04 42.66 64.46
C GLY A 865 -18.74 41.92 64.74
N ASN A 866 -18.69 40.66 64.33
CA ASN A 866 -17.49 39.84 64.42
C ASN A 866 -16.41 40.41 63.49
N ALA A 867 -15.48 41.21 64.02
CA ALA A 867 -14.29 41.66 63.31
C ALA A 867 -13.06 41.44 64.17
N TRP A 868 -12.02 40.83 63.58
CA TRP A 868 -10.71 40.69 64.21
C TRP A 868 -10.00 42.04 64.22
N ASP A 869 -9.48 42.49 65.37
CA ASP A 869 -8.63 43.69 65.44
C ASP A 869 -7.22 43.35 64.93
N VAL A 870 -6.88 43.90 63.77
CA VAL A 870 -5.64 43.59 63.04
C VAL A 870 -4.64 44.74 62.98
N ASN A 871 -5.00 45.99 63.34
CA ASN A 871 -4.25 47.15 62.83
C ASN A 871 -3.90 48.30 63.79
N SER A 872 -4.47 48.50 65.00
CA SER A 872 -4.12 49.76 65.72
C SER A 872 -4.40 49.94 67.21
N SER A 873 -5.14 49.08 67.92
CA SER A 873 -5.45 49.38 69.33
C SER A 873 -4.27 49.04 70.27
N MET A 874 -3.78 50.04 71.02
CA MET A 874 -2.94 49.84 72.21
C MET A 874 -3.85 49.79 73.44
N ASN A 875 -3.96 48.60 74.06
CA ASN A 875 -4.68 48.30 75.31
C ASN A 875 -6.22 48.50 75.22
N TRP A 876 -7.04 47.78 76.01
CA TRP A 876 -7.28 48.08 77.43
C TRP A 876 -7.28 46.87 78.37
N LEU A 877 -6.68 47.12 79.54
CA LEU A 877 -6.84 46.40 80.79
C LEU A 877 -8.30 46.28 81.24
N ASN A 878 -8.54 45.22 82.03
CA ASN A 878 -9.72 44.84 82.83
C ASN A 878 -10.83 44.05 82.11
N GLY A 879 -10.65 42.73 82.23
CA GLY A 879 -11.63 41.67 82.18
C GLY A 879 -10.93 40.38 82.56
#